data_AF-E0QAC2-F1
#
_entry.id   AF-E0QAC2-F1
#
_cell.length_a   1.000
_cell.length_b   1.000
_cell.length_c   1.000
_cell.angle_alpha   90.00
_cell.angle_beta   90.00
_cell.angle_gamma   90.00
#
_symmetry.space_group_name_H-M   'P 1'
#
loop_
_entity.id
_entity.type
_entity.pdbx_description
1 polymer ?
#
loop_
_entity_poly.entity_id
_entity_poly.type
_entity_poly.pdbx_seq_one_letter_code
_entity_poly.pdbx_strand_id
1 'polypeptide(L)'
;MGRNGRQRRMGALLTVVTAMFAVLLMMAGMTTPALAAEQHAAVTINAERVAAGEYRLTITNNGSETIVKATGVTTVPQEILADGAAASYAWQVSGLQSGASAVAQQDGKALTIHIKEGSTSGKTKEQITDNTAATVSTDTQRKTTDNKAVKKSAGILGSTGSAVYAIALIAVGLAGVGISCKWENGRLAVRRTIAVLGTVAMIAGCMYAVPQRQASAAQHTATAQGVTSAITVNGKEYQLASDVTITYEQVATLSSTEYAKAMGAGWNLGNSFDGVNTDLSAEDKGEEAWGNPKVTRELIHSVKEKGYTSIRIPMTVYHRSSENKDAKDGEYRYVINADWLKRYKEVVDWAVDEGLYVMINIHHDSWIWLKNWNGDTSAAEYQEFNDYWKQVASYFADEPLSVCFETINEPQFADGDAQAKLNAVSKAAYDIIRATAGNEQRMIVIPTLGTAHDDTAKLQATVDFIHKDLKNDANVIATVHYYSEWVYSANLGRTGFDESIYGDERTPRNVIDSFADRMNQYFTENGIGLVIGEYGLLAYDSSSDGALQAGEELKYYEYMGTMANENGFSYMFWDNGSGIDRTSYQWKKPLAGKMLEASINGRSSYATGLDTLYLEEDPTGDVKLPLTLNGNEFKGIEGLTEGSDCTYDEASATITLKQGYLAKMYEAKGGYGIIADLTLKFSAGADWHEYVVHSGTPAVNATGTVTGTKSEGLTIPMAFNGAELKNITATENGNRVGPNSGWWQYLQNSGSFSVHYDSADRASGTLTVLPAFFDDGSVTDGDVTFTITFQDGQTLDVNFNIAGETVALK
;
A
#
# COMPACT_ATOMS: atom_id res chain seq x y z
N MET A 1 -43.29 32.83 -36.92
CA MET A 1 -42.50 31.99 -37.85
C MET A 1 -41.05 32.04 -37.39
N GLY A 2 -40.32 30.97 -37.16
CA GLY A 2 -40.59 29.54 -37.25
C GLY A 2 -39.49 28.80 -36.48
N ARG A 3 -39.90 27.69 -35.85
CA ARG A 3 -39.07 26.63 -35.29
C ARG A 3 -37.94 26.28 -36.28
N ASN A 4 -36.67 26.35 -35.87
CA ASN A 4 -35.56 25.54 -36.42
C ASN A 4 -34.20 25.71 -35.69
N GLY A 5 -34.19 26.04 -34.39
CA GLY A 5 -32.95 26.20 -33.62
C GLY A 5 -32.62 25.07 -32.63
N ARG A 6 -33.62 24.26 -32.23
CA ARG A 6 -33.45 23.27 -31.12
C ARG A 6 -33.26 21.82 -31.56
N GLN A 7 -33.37 21.49 -32.84
CA GLN A 7 -33.18 20.11 -33.33
C GLN A 7 -31.76 19.79 -33.82
N ARG A 8 -30.85 20.77 -33.91
CA ARG A 8 -29.45 20.53 -34.33
C ARG A 8 -28.44 20.35 -33.20
N ARG A 9 -28.83 20.52 -31.93
CA ARG A 9 -27.95 20.29 -30.77
C ARG A 9 -28.22 18.99 -29.98
N MET A 10 -29.30 18.26 -30.30
CA MET A 10 -29.54 16.91 -29.77
C MET A 10 -29.00 15.80 -30.69
N GLY A 11 -28.73 16.10 -31.96
CA GLY A 11 -28.14 15.13 -32.90
C GLY A 11 -26.65 14.89 -32.70
N ALA A 12 -25.89 15.87 -32.22
CA ALA A 12 -24.44 15.74 -32.01
C ALA A 12 -24.08 15.04 -30.68
N LEU A 13 -24.91 15.19 -29.65
CA LEU A 13 -24.67 14.55 -28.35
C LEU A 13 -25.01 13.05 -28.38
N LEU A 14 -25.97 12.63 -29.22
CA LEU A 14 -26.33 11.22 -29.35
C LEU A 14 -25.29 10.44 -30.18
N THR A 15 -24.60 11.06 -31.14
CA THR A 15 -23.54 10.41 -31.92
C THR A 15 -22.25 10.21 -31.11
N VAL A 16 -21.91 11.13 -30.20
CA VAL A 16 -20.73 10.98 -29.32
C VAL A 16 -21.00 9.95 -28.23
N VAL A 17 -22.22 9.89 -27.66
CA VAL A 17 -22.59 8.89 -26.65
C VAL A 17 -22.72 7.48 -27.27
N THR A 18 -23.17 7.37 -28.52
CA THR A 18 -23.22 6.07 -29.22
C THR A 18 -21.83 5.59 -29.67
N ALA A 19 -20.90 6.51 -30.00
CA ALA A 19 -19.51 6.17 -30.29
C ALA A 19 -18.72 5.79 -29.03
N MET A 20 -18.95 6.45 -27.88
CA MET A 20 -18.34 6.04 -26.60
C MET A 20 -18.91 4.72 -26.08
N PHE A 21 -20.18 4.41 -26.31
CA PHE A 21 -20.73 3.08 -26.01
C PHE A 21 -20.22 1.99 -26.97
N ALA A 22 -19.98 2.31 -28.24
CA ALA A 22 -19.39 1.36 -29.18
C ALA A 22 -17.90 1.06 -28.88
N VAL A 23 -17.15 2.02 -28.31
CA VAL A 23 -15.78 1.80 -27.82
C VAL A 23 -15.78 1.07 -26.47
N LEU A 24 -16.72 1.36 -25.56
CA LEU A 24 -16.87 0.61 -24.30
C LEU A 24 -17.33 -0.85 -24.52
N LEU A 25 -18.18 -1.10 -25.52
CA LEU A 25 -18.60 -2.46 -25.92
C LEU A 25 -17.57 -3.18 -26.81
N MET A 26 -16.56 -2.48 -27.33
CA MET A 26 -15.37 -3.11 -27.92
C MET A 26 -14.27 -3.38 -26.87
N MET A 27 -14.30 -2.72 -25.71
CA MET A 27 -13.37 -2.97 -24.59
C MET A 27 -13.87 -4.02 -23.57
N ALA A 28 -15.14 -4.42 -23.63
CA ALA A 28 -15.69 -5.48 -22.77
C ALA A 28 -15.71 -6.88 -23.43
N GLY A 29 -14.96 -7.07 -24.51
CA GLY A 29 -15.15 -8.20 -25.41
C GLY A 29 -13.89 -8.86 -25.94
N MET A 30 -12.75 -8.82 -25.23
CA MET A 30 -11.59 -9.69 -25.50
C MET A 30 -10.77 -9.93 -24.22
N THR A 31 -11.34 -10.58 -23.21
CA THR A 31 -10.50 -11.43 -22.35
C THR A 31 -10.22 -12.70 -23.15
N THR A 32 -9.16 -12.70 -23.95
CA THR A 32 -8.53 -13.95 -24.36
C THR A 32 -8.19 -14.72 -23.08
N PRO A 33 -8.60 -15.97 -22.91
CA PRO A 33 -8.10 -16.79 -21.81
C PRO A 33 -6.58 -16.81 -21.92
N ALA A 34 -5.88 -16.40 -20.86
CA ALA A 34 -4.42 -16.46 -20.72
C ALA A 34 -3.92 -17.92 -20.58
N LEU A 35 -4.49 -18.84 -21.37
CA LEU A 35 -4.17 -20.26 -21.40
C LEU A 35 -4.03 -20.80 -22.84
N ALA A 36 -3.90 -19.88 -23.81
CA ALA A 36 -3.38 -20.22 -25.15
C ALA A 36 -1.88 -19.89 -25.30
N ALA A 37 -1.24 -19.32 -24.27
CA ALA A 37 0.09 -18.71 -24.39
C ALA A 37 1.24 -19.44 -23.67
N GLU A 38 1.00 -20.50 -22.88
CA GLU A 38 2.08 -21.31 -22.33
C GLU A 38 2.08 -22.72 -22.94
N GLN A 39 3.19 -23.09 -23.57
CA GLN A 39 3.38 -24.31 -24.36
C GLN A 39 3.59 -25.61 -23.53
N HIS A 40 3.09 -25.68 -22.29
CA HIS A 40 3.28 -26.87 -21.44
C HIS A 40 1.94 -27.57 -21.15
N ALA A 41 1.85 -28.88 -21.46
CA ALA A 41 0.62 -29.66 -21.33
C ALA A 41 0.22 -29.86 -19.86
N ALA A 42 -1.02 -29.52 -19.50
CA ALA A 42 -1.53 -29.58 -18.12
C ALA A 42 -1.48 -30.98 -17.48
N VAL A 43 -1.52 -32.07 -18.28
CA VAL A 43 -1.39 -33.45 -17.80
C VAL A 43 -0.60 -34.35 -18.75
N THR A 44 0.15 -35.31 -18.20
CA THR A 44 0.81 -36.41 -18.93
C THR A 44 0.11 -37.73 -18.61
N ILE A 45 -0.06 -38.61 -19.61
CA ILE A 45 -0.60 -39.97 -19.45
C ILE A 45 0.49 -40.97 -19.84
N ASN A 46 0.87 -41.82 -18.90
CA ASN A 46 1.84 -42.90 -19.13
C ASN A 46 1.15 -44.25 -19.00
N ALA A 47 1.46 -45.17 -19.92
CA ALA A 47 0.95 -46.54 -19.87
C ALA A 47 2.07 -47.50 -19.43
N GLU A 48 1.97 -48.00 -18.20
CA GLU A 48 2.99 -48.84 -17.57
C GLU A 48 2.57 -50.31 -17.60
N ARG A 49 3.48 -51.19 -18.02
CA ARG A 49 3.23 -52.63 -18.01
C ARG A 49 3.30 -53.17 -16.57
N VAL A 50 2.23 -53.82 -16.12
CA VAL A 50 2.15 -54.42 -14.77
C VAL A 50 2.22 -55.95 -14.78
N ALA A 51 1.79 -56.59 -15.86
CA ALA A 51 1.96 -58.02 -16.10
C ALA A 51 1.99 -58.32 -17.61
N ALA A 52 2.13 -59.60 -17.97
CA ALA A 52 2.01 -60.01 -19.37
C ALA A 52 0.59 -59.68 -19.89
N GLY A 53 0.51 -58.87 -20.94
CA GLY A 53 -0.73 -58.39 -21.54
C GLY A 53 -1.51 -57.37 -20.70
N GLU A 54 -0.96 -56.86 -19.59
CA GLU A 54 -1.67 -55.95 -18.67
C GLU A 54 -0.91 -54.64 -18.46
N TYR A 55 -1.59 -53.52 -18.69
CA TYR A 55 -1.05 -52.16 -18.56
C TYR A 55 -1.93 -51.30 -17.66
N ARG A 56 -1.32 -50.36 -16.94
CA ARG A 56 -2.02 -49.33 -16.16
C ARG A 56 -1.71 -47.95 -16.70
N LEU A 57 -2.67 -47.04 -16.59
CA LEU A 57 -2.46 -45.63 -16.90
C LEU A 57 -2.10 -44.88 -15.62
N THR A 58 -1.01 -44.12 -15.66
CA THR A 58 -0.61 -43.15 -14.65
C THR A 58 -0.83 -41.75 -15.21
N ILE A 59 -1.56 -40.93 -14.48
CA ILE A 59 -1.87 -39.54 -14.83
C ILE A 59 -1.03 -38.63 -13.95
N THR A 60 -0.22 -37.76 -14.58
CA THR A 60 0.63 -36.78 -13.89
C THR A 60 0.11 -35.37 -14.14
N ASN A 61 -0.03 -34.58 -13.08
CA ASN A 61 -0.32 -33.14 -13.20
C ASN A 61 0.98 -32.37 -13.44
N ASN A 62 1.13 -31.75 -14.61
CA ASN A 62 2.28 -30.88 -14.89
C ASN A 62 1.94 -29.38 -14.79
N GLY A 63 0.69 -29.05 -14.44
CA GLY A 63 0.24 -27.66 -14.23
C GLY A 63 0.44 -27.19 -12.80
N SER A 64 0.35 -25.87 -12.60
CA SER A 64 0.48 -25.22 -11.29
C SER A 64 -0.76 -25.39 -10.39
N GLU A 65 -1.92 -25.66 -10.97
CA GLU A 65 -3.20 -25.76 -10.26
C GLU A 65 -3.43 -27.15 -9.68
N THR A 66 -4.18 -27.22 -8.58
CA THR A 66 -4.66 -28.52 -8.07
C THR A 66 -5.77 -29.04 -8.96
N ILE A 67 -5.57 -30.23 -9.54
CA ILE A 67 -6.62 -30.94 -10.27
C ILE A 67 -7.54 -31.60 -9.24
N VAL A 68 -8.71 -30.99 -9.05
CA VAL A 68 -9.79 -31.56 -8.24
C VAL A 68 -10.21 -32.91 -8.81
N LYS A 69 -10.33 -33.01 -10.14
CA LYS A 69 -10.74 -34.22 -10.83
C LYS A 69 -10.24 -34.24 -12.27
N ALA A 70 -9.64 -35.33 -12.72
CA ALA A 70 -9.48 -35.61 -14.15
C ALA A 70 -10.30 -36.85 -14.53
N THR A 71 -10.90 -36.81 -15.70
CA THR A 71 -11.61 -37.93 -16.32
C THR A 71 -11.13 -38.11 -17.74
N GLY A 72 -11.12 -39.32 -18.26
CA GLY A 72 -10.81 -39.52 -19.67
C GLY A 72 -11.31 -40.83 -20.21
N VAL A 73 -11.23 -40.96 -21.53
CA VAL A 73 -11.52 -42.19 -22.26
C VAL A 73 -10.31 -42.52 -23.12
N THR A 74 -9.63 -43.62 -22.80
CA THR A 74 -8.48 -44.11 -23.56
C THR A 74 -8.93 -45.15 -24.56
N THR A 75 -8.69 -44.90 -25.84
CA THR A 75 -8.96 -45.81 -26.95
C THR A 75 -7.73 -46.64 -27.26
N VAL A 76 -7.92 -47.95 -27.41
CA VAL A 76 -6.86 -48.91 -27.69
C VAL A 76 -7.00 -49.40 -29.15
N PRO A 77 -5.91 -49.43 -29.94
CA PRO A 77 -5.94 -49.93 -31.31
C PRO A 77 -6.48 -51.36 -31.41
N GLN A 78 -7.39 -51.60 -32.36
CA GLN A 78 -8.07 -52.88 -32.52
C GLN A 78 -7.10 -54.05 -32.75
N GLU A 79 -5.99 -53.81 -33.43
CA GLU A 79 -5.00 -54.85 -33.75
C GLU A 79 -4.28 -55.45 -32.53
N ILE A 80 -4.32 -54.79 -31.37
CA ILE A 80 -3.67 -55.25 -30.14
C ILE A 80 -4.68 -55.61 -29.04
N LEU A 81 -5.98 -55.55 -29.30
CA LEU A 81 -6.98 -55.95 -28.32
C LEU A 81 -6.94 -57.46 -28.07
N ALA A 82 -6.93 -57.86 -26.80
CA ALA A 82 -7.17 -59.25 -26.43
C ALA A 82 -8.62 -59.65 -26.75
N ASP A 83 -8.86 -60.94 -26.99
CA ASP A 83 -10.22 -61.43 -27.26
C ASP A 83 -11.16 -61.12 -26.09
N GLY A 84 -12.22 -60.35 -26.37
CA GLY A 84 -13.17 -59.89 -25.35
C GLY A 84 -12.77 -58.62 -24.58
N ALA A 85 -11.61 -58.01 -24.88
CA ALA A 85 -11.21 -56.72 -24.29
C ALA A 85 -12.00 -55.54 -24.88
N ALA A 86 -12.18 -54.49 -24.08
CA ALA A 86 -12.86 -53.28 -24.50
C ALA A 86 -11.96 -52.44 -25.43
N ALA A 87 -12.57 -51.83 -26.46
CA ALA A 87 -11.86 -50.92 -27.37
C ALA A 87 -11.55 -49.55 -26.74
N SER A 88 -12.24 -49.20 -25.65
CA SER A 88 -12.16 -47.92 -24.97
C SER A 88 -12.35 -48.09 -23.47
N TYR A 89 -11.55 -47.40 -22.67
CA TYR A 89 -11.56 -47.47 -21.21
C TYR A 89 -11.79 -46.09 -20.62
N ALA A 90 -12.91 -45.91 -19.92
CA ALA A 90 -13.20 -44.69 -19.17
C ALA A 90 -12.48 -44.74 -17.81
N TRP A 91 -11.91 -43.61 -17.40
CA TRP A 91 -11.17 -43.51 -16.17
C TRP A 91 -11.33 -42.14 -15.49
N GLN A 92 -10.95 -42.09 -14.21
CA GLN A 92 -10.84 -40.87 -13.44
C GLN A 92 -9.68 -40.91 -12.43
N VAL A 93 -9.19 -39.73 -12.05
CA VAL A 93 -8.33 -39.48 -10.87
C VAL A 93 -8.82 -38.20 -10.19
N SER A 94 -8.51 -38.00 -8.91
CA SER A 94 -8.96 -36.83 -8.13
C SER A 94 -7.94 -36.39 -7.10
N GLY A 95 -7.97 -35.11 -6.72
CA GLY A 95 -7.10 -34.54 -5.68
C GLY A 95 -5.62 -34.59 -6.06
N LEU A 96 -5.30 -34.29 -7.32
CA LEU A 96 -3.94 -34.38 -7.84
C LEU A 96 -3.27 -33.00 -7.77
N GLN A 97 -2.37 -32.82 -6.80
CA GLN A 97 -1.56 -31.62 -6.65
C GLN A 97 -0.57 -31.44 -7.82
N SER A 98 -0.01 -30.25 -7.99
CA SER A 98 1.06 -29.98 -8.97
C SER A 98 2.22 -30.98 -8.80
N GLY A 99 2.71 -31.53 -9.91
CA GLY A 99 3.78 -32.54 -9.95
C GLY A 99 3.40 -33.95 -9.46
N ALA A 100 2.22 -34.13 -8.87
CA ALA A 100 1.79 -35.44 -8.37
C ALA A 100 1.30 -36.36 -9.49
N SER A 101 1.40 -37.67 -9.27
CA SER A 101 0.91 -38.71 -10.18
C SER A 101 -0.07 -39.66 -9.49
N ALA A 102 -1.10 -40.09 -10.21
CA ALA A 102 -2.08 -41.05 -9.72
C ALA A 102 -2.44 -42.10 -10.78
N VAL A 103 -2.67 -43.33 -10.34
CA VAL A 103 -3.15 -44.42 -11.20
C VAL A 103 -4.61 -44.15 -11.58
N ALA A 104 -4.90 -44.19 -12.87
CA ALA A 104 -6.24 -44.06 -13.42
C ALA A 104 -7.19 -45.11 -12.82
N GLN A 105 -8.38 -44.69 -12.42
CA GLN A 105 -9.37 -45.58 -11.81
C GLN A 105 -10.64 -45.70 -12.65
N GLN A 106 -11.18 -46.91 -12.72
CA GLN A 106 -12.52 -47.19 -13.27
C GLN A 106 -13.35 -47.83 -12.16
N ASP A 107 -14.52 -47.27 -11.86
CA ASP A 107 -15.43 -47.73 -10.79
C ASP A 107 -14.75 -47.89 -9.41
N GLY A 108 -13.84 -46.98 -9.08
CA GLY A 108 -13.12 -46.96 -7.79
C GLY A 108 -12.00 -48.00 -7.65
N LYS A 109 -11.63 -48.68 -8.74
CA LYS A 109 -10.51 -49.63 -8.81
C LYS A 109 -9.48 -49.16 -9.82
N ALA A 110 -8.22 -49.51 -9.61
CA ALA A 110 -7.17 -49.25 -10.59
C ALA A 110 -7.55 -49.85 -11.96
N LEU A 111 -7.49 -49.03 -12.99
CA LEU A 111 -7.79 -49.44 -14.36
C LEU A 111 -6.65 -50.31 -14.90
N THR A 112 -6.99 -51.53 -15.34
CA THR A 112 -6.08 -52.40 -16.10
C THR A 112 -6.58 -52.54 -17.53
N ILE A 113 -5.72 -52.18 -18.48
CA ILE A 113 -5.93 -52.38 -19.92
C ILE A 113 -5.35 -53.74 -20.30
N HIS A 114 -6.15 -54.56 -20.98
CA HIS A 114 -5.77 -55.89 -21.42
C HIS A 114 -5.52 -55.92 -22.93
N ILE A 115 -4.32 -56.33 -23.32
CA ILE A 115 -3.90 -56.42 -24.72
C ILE A 115 -3.48 -57.84 -25.10
N LYS A 116 -3.50 -58.13 -26.41
CA LYS A 116 -3.10 -59.41 -26.99
C LYS A 116 -1.59 -59.55 -26.99
N GLU A 117 -1.03 -60.25 -26.00
CA GLU A 117 0.35 -60.70 -26.03
C GLU A 117 0.46 -62.21 -26.34
N GLY A 118 1.28 -62.53 -27.34
CA GLY A 118 1.67 -63.91 -27.63
C GLY A 118 2.93 -64.27 -26.84
N SER A 119 2.99 -65.49 -26.32
CA SER A 119 4.20 -66.01 -25.66
C SER A 119 5.42 -65.90 -26.59
N THR A 120 6.39 -65.07 -26.22
CA THR A 120 7.81 -65.44 -26.37
C THR A 120 8.67 -64.73 -25.34
N SER A 121 9.40 -65.55 -24.58
CA SER A 121 10.64 -65.22 -23.92
C SER A 121 11.63 -64.56 -24.89
N GLY A 122 12.19 -63.41 -24.53
CA GLY A 122 13.29 -62.82 -25.29
C GLY A 122 13.73 -61.48 -24.70
N LYS A 123 14.94 -61.42 -24.14
CA LYS A 123 15.59 -60.17 -23.73
C LYS A 123 15.91 -59.32 -24.96
N THR A 124 15.72 -58.00 -24.87
CA THR A 124 16.65 -57.01 -25.46
C THR A 124 16.51 -55.67 -24.75
N LYS A 125 17.65 -54.96 -24.73
CA LYS A 125 17.97 -53.72 -24.02
C LYS A 125 17.89 -52.55 -25.01
N GLU A 126 17.84 -51.34 -24.44
CA GLU A 126 18.15 -50.00 -25.00
C GLU A 126 17.03 -49.13 -25.61
N GLN A 127 16.76 -48.04 -24.87
CA GLN A 127 16.62 -46.60 -25.22
C GLN A 127 15.94 -46.23 -26.55
N ILE A 128 15.03 -45.23 -26.60
CA ILE A 128 15.29 -43.79 -26.42
C ILE A 128 13.96 -43.04 -26.14
N THR A 129 14.14 -41.92 -25.45
CA THR A 129 13.31 -40.79 -25.03
C THR A 129 12.48 -40.07 -26.10
N ASP A 130 11.37 -39.49 -25.62
CA ASP A 130 10.70 -38.23 -26.01
C ASP A 130 10.03 -38.09 -27.39
N ASN A 131 8.73 -37.74 -27.38
CA ASN A 131 8.22 -36.66 -28.24
C ASN A 131 6.79 -36.19 -27.88
N THR A 132 6.74 -34.97 -27.36
CA THR A 132 5.92 -33.81 -27.77
C THR A 132 4.38 -33.83 -27.72
N ALA A 133 3.90 -33.12 -26.68
CA ALA A 133 2.95 -31.98 -26.73
C ALA A 133 1.62 -32.14 -27.49
N ALA A 134 0.55 -32.45 -26.75
CA ALA A 134 -0.80 -32.11 -27.17
C ALA A 134 -1.09 -30.63 -26.87
N THR A 135 -1.40 -29.86 -27.91
CA THR A 135 -1.85 -28.48 -27.81
C THR A 135 -3.25 -28.45 -27.21
N VAL A 136 -3.43 -27.75 -26.08
CA VAL A 136 -4.77 -27.50 -25.51
C VAL A 136 -5.52 -26.58 -26.47
N SER A 137 -6.51 -27.11 -27.20
CA SER A 137 -7.43 -26.30 -27.99
C SER A 137 -8.53 -25.78 -27.06
N THR A 138 -8.48 -24.48 -26.73
CA THR A 138 -9.65 -23.80 -26.17
C THR A 138 -10.70 -23.64 -27.27
N ASP A 139 -11.80 -24.38 -27.19
CA ASP A 139 -12.90 -24.25 -28.14
C ASP A 139 -13.61 -22.89 -27.91
N THR A 140 -13.09 -21.85 -28.56
CA THR A 140 -13.89 -20.65 -28.85
C THR A 140 -14.61 -20.91 -30.17
N GLN A 141 -15.78 -21.56 -30.13
CA GLN A 141 -16.56 -21.75 -31.36
C GLN A 141 -16.99 -20.40 -31.94
N ARG A 142 -16.29 -19.97 -32.99
CA ARG A 142 -16.86 -19.12 -34.04
C ARG A 142 -17.15 -19.99 -35.26
N LYS A 143 -18.33 -20.61 -35.30
CA LYS A 143 -18.97 -21.03 -36.56
C LYS A 143 -20.09 -20.06 -36.88
N THR A 144 -19.92 -19.34 -37.97
CA THR A 144 -20.95 -18.54 -38.61
C THR A 144 -22.09 -19.43 -39.13
N THR A 145 -23.27 -18.80 -39.22
CA THR A 145 -24.54 -19.24 -39.84
C THR A 145 -25.31 -20.37 -39.14
N ASP A 146 -26.26 -20.00 -38.27
CA ASP A 146 -27.68 -20.09 -38.67
C ASP A 146 -28.60 -19.18 -37.84
N ASN A 147 -29.29 -18.27 -38.52
CA ASN A 147 -30.24 -17.31 -37.96
C ASN A 147 -31.59 -18.00 -37.71
N LYS A 148 -31.80 -18.68 -36.55
CA LYS A 148 -33.16 -18.95 -36.01
C LYS A 148 -33.33 -19.57 -34.60
N ALA A 149 -32.29 -19.75 -33.78
CA ALA A 149 -32.43 -20.50 -32.50
C ALA A 149 -32.15 -19.73 -31.19
N VAL A 150 -32.00 -18.40 -31.20
CA VAL A 150 -31.67 -17.61 -29.98
C VAL A 150 -32.91 -16.96 -29.33
N LYS A 151 -34.03 -17.71 -29.23
CA LYS A 151 -35.27 -17.17 -28.64
C LYS A 151 -35.92 -18.01 -27.54
N LYS A 152 -35.19 -18.93 -26.88
CA LYS A 152 -35.82 -19.76 -25.83
C LYS A 152 -34.95 -20.33 -24.71
N SER A 153 -34.01 -19.54 -24.17
CA SER A 153 -33.20 -19.96 -23.01
C SER A 153 -32.86 -18.80 -22.06
N ALA A 154 -33.86 -18.05 -21.61
CA ALA A 154 -33.72 -17.01 -20.57
C ALA A 154 -34.52 -17.39 -19.31
N GLY A 155 -34.25 -18.58 -18.77
CA GLY A 155 -34.80 -19.05 -17.52
C GLY A 155 -33.79 -19.99 -16.87
N ILE A 156 -33.51 -19.74 -15.59
CA ILE A 156 -32.51 -20.41 -14.72
C ILE A 156 -31.13 -19.73 -14.78
N LEU A 157 -31.09 -18.50 -14.25
CA LEU A 157 -29.89 -17.86 -13.68
C LEU A 157 -30.09 -17.88 -12.17
N GLY A 158 -29.34 -18.73 -11.48
CA GLY A 158 -29.50 -18.98 -10.05
C GLY A 158 -28.34 -19.76 -9.46
N SER A 159 -27.12 -19.21 -9.57
CA SER A 159 -26.03 -19.35 -8.59
C SER A 159 -24.77 -18.66 -9.15
N THR A 160 -24.19 -17.74 -8.36
CA THR A 160 -22.91 -17.00 -8.52
C THR A 160 -22.84 -15.98 -9.69
N GLY A 161 -23.06 -14.67 -9.56
CA GLY A 161 -23.20 -13.78 -8.41
C GLY A 161 -22.18 -12.63 -8.45
N SER A 162 -22.15 -11.80 -9.50
CA SER A 162 -21.58 -10.43 -9.53
C SER A 162 -21.64 -9.83 -10.95
N ALA A 163 -22.75 -9.16 -11.30
CA ALA A 163 -22.86 -8.12 -12.35
C ALA A 163 -24.33 -7.86 -12.77
N VAL A 164 -25.28 -7.79 -11.83
CA VAL A 164 -26.66 -7.32 -12.14
C VAL A 164 -27.25 -6.42 -11.03
N TYR A 165 -26.54 -6.18 -9.93
CA TYR A 165 -27.07 -5.36 -8.82
C TYR A 165 -27.11 -3.84 -9.10
N ALA A 166 -26.48 -3.35 -10.18
CA ALA A 166 -26.48 -1.92 -10.51
C ALA A 166 -27.58 -1.48 -11.51
N ILE A 167 -28.34 -2.40 -12.12
CA ILE A 167 -29.31 -2.05 -13.18
C ILE A 167 -30.77 -2.24 -12.74
N ALA A 168 -31.03 -2.93 -11.62
CA ALA A 168 -32.39 -3.18 -11.14
C ALA A 168 -32.94 -2.18 -10.08
N LEU A 169 -32.11 -1.29 -9.52
CA LEU A 169 -32.58 -0.28 -8.54
C LEU A 169 -33.02 1.06 -9.15
N ILE A 170 -32.73 1.32 -10.43
CA ILE A 170 -33.21 2.52 -11.16
C ILE A 170 -34.57 2.25 -11.84
N ALA A 171 -34.96 0.98 -12.04
CA ALA A 171 -36.19 0.61 -12.74
C ALA A 171 -37.41 0.29 -11.83
N VAL A 172 -37.23 0.17 -10.50
CA VAL A 172 -38.34 -0.12 -9.55
C VAL A 172 -38.71 1.09 -8.67
N GLY A 173 -37.94 2.18 -8.72
CA GLY A 173 -38.30 3.44 -8.05
C GLY A 173 -39.27 4.35 -8.81
N LEU A 174 -39.57 4.06 -10.10
CA LEU A 174 -40.34 4.97 -10.97
C LEU A 174 -41.75 4.50 -11.36
N ALA A 175 -42.32 3.51 -10.66
CA ALA A 175 -43.70 3.07 -10.90
C ALA A 175 -44.53 2.79 -9.63
N GLY A 176 -44.13 3.32 -8.46
CA GLY A 176 -44.75 2.95 -7.17
C GLY A 176 -45.39 4.07 -6.36
N VAL A 177 -45.23 5.36 -6.69
CA VAL A 177 -45.77 6.45 -5.87
C VAL A 177 -47.01 7.04 -6.53
N GLY A 178 -48.19 6.59 -6.08
CA GLY A 178 -49.51 7.03 -6.54
C GLY A 178 -49.75 8.52 -6.30
N ILE A 179 -49.27 9.36 -7.22
CA ILE A 179 -49.59 10.79 -7.28
C ILE A 179 -50.86 10.95 -8.13
N SER A 180 -51.97 11.32 -7.48
CA SER A 180 -53.20 11.70 -8.19
C SER A 180 -53.05 13.09 -8.79
N CYS A 181 -52.72 13.16 -10.08
CA CYS A 181 -52.78 14.39 -10.86
C CYS A 181 -54.24 14.69 -11.21
N LYS A 182 -54.83 15.75 -10.66
CA LYS A 182 -56.09 16.30 -11.18
C LYS A 182 -55.81 17.40 -12.20
N TRP A 183 -56.48 17.27 -13.34
CA TRP A 183 -56.46 18.22 -14.43
C TRP A 183 -57.61 19.20 -14.22
N GLU A 184 -57.32 20.45 -13.88
CA GLU A 184 -58.33 21.52 -13.83
C GLU A 184 -57.86 22.70 -14.68
N ASN A 185 -58.72 23.13 -15.61
CA ASN A 185 -58.55 24.32 -16.45
C ASN A 185 -57.18 24.48 -17.14
N GLY A 186 -56.69 23.39 -17.73
CA GLY A 186 -55.57 23.45 -18.68
C GLY A 186 -54.19 23.70 -18.05
N ARG A 187 -54.05 23.58 -16.72
CA ARG A 187 -52.74 23.68 -16.03
C ARG A 187 -52.59 22.59 -14.97
N LEU A 188 -51.43 21.95 -14.95
CA LEU A 188 -51.01 21.03 -13.90
C LEU A 188 -50.45 21.86 -12.73
N ALA A 189 -51.17 21.92 -11.60
CA ALA A 189 -50.72 22.60 -10.40
C ALA A 189 -50.15 21.59 -9.39
N VAL A 190 -48.88 21.76 -8.99
CA VAL A 190 -48.23 20.98 -7.91
C VAL A 190 -48.12 21.88 -6.68
N ARG A 191 -48.73 21.50 -5.55
CA ARG A 191 -48.56 22.19 -4.26
C ARG A 191 -47.27 21.72 -3.58
N ARG A 192 -46.60 22.67 -2.91
CA ARG A 192 -45.39 22.52 -2.11
C ARG A 192 -45.55 21.52 -0.94
N THR A 193 -44.40 20.95 -0.54
CA THR A 193 -43.93 20.68 0.85
C THR A 193 -43.72 19.20 1.24
N ILE A 194 -42.41 18.86 1.33
CA ILE A 194 -41.65 18.03 2.31
C ILE A 194 -41.91 16.52 2.49
N ALA A 195 -40.83 15.75 2.23
CA ALA A 195 -40.16 14.72 3.06
C ALA A 195 -39.41 13.77 2.09
N VAL A 196 -38.07 13.75 1.91
CA VAL A 196 -36.90 13.68 2.82
C VAL A 196 -37.05 12.62 3.90
N LEU A 197 -36.47 11.44 3.60
CA LEU A 197 -35.79 10.47 4.48
C LEU A 197 -35.96 9.07 3.88
N GLY A 198 -34.92 8.54 3.24
CA GLY A 198 -34.91 7.13 2.82
C GLY A 198 -33.97 6.75 1.67
N THR A 199 -33.36 7.70 0.97
CA THR A 199 -32.55 7.38 -0.23
C THR A 199 -31.05 7.64 -0.06
N VAL A 200 -30.63 8.31 1.02
CA VAL A 200 -29.22 8.60 1.30
C VAL A 200 -28.49 7.42 1.95
N ALA A 201 -29.21 6.49 2.60
CA ALA A 201 -28.58 5.32 3.25
C ALA A 201 -28.20 4.17 2.28
N MET A 202 -28.69 4.16 1.04
CA MET A 202 -28.41 3.08 0.08
C MET A 202 -27.26 3.38 -0.88
N ILE A 203 -26.90 4.66 -1.10
CA ILE A 203 -25.74 5.02 -1.92
C ILE A 203 -24.45 4.93 -1.08
N ALA A 204 -24.52 5.26 0.22
CA ALA A 204 -23.44 5.02 1.17
C ALA A 204 -23.29 3.52 1.54
N GLY A 205 -24.23 2.63 1.19
CA GLY A 205 -24.09 1.19 1.43
C GLY A 205 -23.42 0.43 0.28
N CYS A 206 -23.53 0.93 -0.95
CA CYS A 206 -23.07 0.22 -2.15
C CYS A 206 -21.67 0.63 -2.64
N MET A 207 -21.12 1.75 -2.17
CA MET A 207 -19.69 2.07 -2.35
C MET A 207 -18.80 1.40 -1.29
N TYR A 208 -19.39 0.87 -0.22
CA TYR A 208 -18.69 0.27 0.94
C TYR A 208 -18.55 -1.26 0.89
N ALA A 209 -18.76 -1.84 -0.29
CA ALA A 209 -18.37 -3.21 -0.55
C ALA A 209 -17.78 -3.27 -1.96
N VAL A 210 -16.57 -2.73 -2.13
CA VAL A 210 -15.63 -3.47 -2.97
C VAL A 210 -15.54 -4.82 -2.27
N PRO A 211 -16.03 -5.92 -2.86
CA PRO A 211 -15.66 -7.21 -2.32
C PRO A 211 -14.14 -7.18 -2.39
N GLN A 212 -13.46 -7.12 -1.23
CA GLN A 212 -12.05 -7.51 -1.19
C GLN A 212 -12.06 -8.84 -1.93
N ARG A 213 -11.52 -8.87 -3.15
CA ARG A 213 -11.35 -10.13 -3.86
C ARG A 213 -10.27 -10.85 -3.07
N GLN A 214 -10.68 -11.46 -1.96
CA GLN A 214 -9.98 -12.59 -1.42
C GLN A 214 -9.86 -13.58 -2.57
N ALA A 215 -8.69 -14.18 -2.68
CA ALA A 215 -8.42 -15.24 -3.62
C ALA A 215 -9.52 -16.31 -3.48
N SER A 216 -10.53 -16.27 -4.35
CA SER A 216 -11.58 -17.28 -4.38
C SER A 216 -11.13 -18.34 -5.38
N ALA A 217 -10.95 -19.57 -4.92
CA ALA A 217 -10.78 -20.70 -5.82
C ALA A 217 -12.10 -20.91 -6.57
N ALA A 218 -12.11 -20.63 -7.87
CA ALA A 218 -13.18 -21.05 -8.75
C ALA A 218 -12.80 -22.40 -9.37
N GLN A 219 -13.76 -23.32 -9.51
CA GLN A 219 -13.53 -24.55 -10.26
C GLN A 219 -13.68 -24.27 -11.76
N HIS A 220 -12.65 -24.59 -12.52
CA HIS A 220 -12.61 -24.50 -13.97
C HIS A 220 -12.50 -25.89 -14.58
N THR A 221 -12.92 -26.03 -15.84
CA THR A 221 -12.83 -27.29 -16.59
C THR A 221 -12.13 -27.05 -17.93
N ALA A 222 -11.16 -27.89 -18.27
CA ALA A 222 -10.48 -27.91 -19.56
C ALA A 222 -10.55 -29.31 -20.19
N THR A 223 -10.61 -29.37 -21.51
CA THR A 223 -10.68 -30.63 -22.28
C THR A 223 -9.57 -30.71 -23.31
N ALA A 224 -8.95 -31.88 -23.44
CA ALA A 224 -7.96 -32.18 -24.47
C ALA A 224 -8.37 -33.48 -25.19
N GLN A 225 -8.23 -33.51 -26.52
CA GLN A 225 -8.48 -34.70 -27.32
C GLN A 225 -7.18 -35.30 -27.84
N GLY A 226 -7.13 -36.62 -27.95
CA GLY A 226 -6.00 -37.32 -28.54
C GLY A 226 -4.69 -37.23 -27.75
N VAL A 227 -4.74 -37.12 -26.42
CA VAL A 227 -3.56 -37.21 -25.56
C VAL A 227 -2.98 -38.62 -25.65
N THR A 228 -1.78 -38.75 -26.22
CA THR A 228 -1.19 -40.06 -26.52
C THR A 228 -0.33 -40.60 -25.39
N SER A 229 -0.41 -41.91 -25.16
CA SER A 229 0.54 -42.68 -24.34
C SER A 229 1.04 -43.88 -25.14
N ALA A 230 2.33 -44.19 -25.08
CA ALA A 230 2.92 -45.29 -25.84
C ALA A 230 2.96 -46.60 -25.04
N ILE A 231 2.73 -47.73 -25.72
CA ILE A 231 3.02 -49.07 -25.22
C ILE A 231 3.76 -49.89 -26.27
N THR A 232 4.62 -50.80 -25.83
CA THR A 232 5.34 -51.73 -26.72
C THR A 232 4.77 -53.12 -26.61
N VAL A 233 4.31 -53.67 -27.74
CA VAL A 233 3.72 -55.01 -27.86
C VAL A 233 4.49 -55.79 -28.92
N ASN A 234 5.10 -56.92 -28.54
CA ASN A 234 5.94 -57.73 -29.44
C ASN A 234 7.03 -56.93 -30.19
N GLY A 235 7.64 -55.95 -29.52
CA GLY A 235 8.70 -55.10 -30.11
C GLY A 235 8.21 -54.02 -31.07
N LYS A 236 6.89 -53.84 -31.24
CA LYS A 236 6.29 -52.72 -31.97
C LYS A 236 5.61 -51.76 -31.00
N GLU A 237 5.84 -50.48 -31.18
CA GLU A 237 5.19 -49.41 -30.41
C GLU A 237 3.78 -49.13 -30.94
N TYR A 238 2.84 -48.94 -30.03
CA TYR A 238 1.45 -48.58 -30.29
C TYR A 238 1.08 -47.38 -29.42
N GLN A 239 0.33 -46.45 -29.99
CA GLN A 239 -0.15 -45.27 -29.29
C GLN A 239 -1.59 -45.52 -28.82
N LEU A 240 -1.84 -45.29 -27.53
CA LEU A 240 -3.17 -45.21 -26.96
C LEU A 240 -3.58 -43.73 -26.96
N ALA A 241 -4.74 -43.41 -27.51
CA ALA A 241 -5.24 -42.04 -27.57
C ALA A 241 -6.28 -41.81 -26.47
N SER A 242 -6.12 -40.75 -25.69
CA SER A 242 -7.02 -40.41 -24.59
C SER A 242 -7.68 -39.06 -24.82
N ASP A 243 -9.01 -39.03 -24.73
CA ASP A 243 -9.76 -37.79 -24.61
C ASP A 243 -9.97 -37.50 -23.13
N VAL A 244 -9.50 -36.34 -22.66
CA VAL A 244 -9.36 -36.01 -21.24
C VAL A 244 -10.14 -34.74 -20.92
N THR A 245 -10.81 -34.74 -19.78
CA THR A 245 -11.42 -33.56 -19.15
C THR A 245 -10.84 -33.40 -17.75
N ILE A 246 -10.21 -32.27 -17.48
CA ILE A 246 -9.68 -31.90 -16.16
C ILE A 246 -10.55 -30.82 -15.54
N THR A 247 -10.83 -30.95 -14.25
CA THR A 247 -11.43 -29.94 -13.38
C THR A 247 -10.37 -29.54 -12.37
N TYR A 248 -10.07 -28.25 -12.30
CA TYR A 248 -9.02 -27.69 -11.46
C TYR A 248 -9.54 -26.45 -10.74
N GLU A 249 -8.96 -26.15 -9.59
CA GLU A 249 -9.21 -24.90 -8.89
C GLU A 249 -8.24 -23.85 -9.41
N GLN A 250 -8.77 -22.83 -10.09
CA GLN A 250 -8.00 -21.65 -10.40
C GLN A 250 -8.18 -20.66 -9.26
N VAL A 251 -7.09 -20.42 -8.54
CA VAL A 251 -7.01 -19.28 -7.64
C VAL A 251 -6.93 -18.05 -8.54
N ALA A 252 -7.94 -17.18 -8.51
CA ALA A 252 -7.85 -15.91 -9.23
C ALA A 252 -6.76 -15.06 -8.56
N THR A 253 -5.57 -15.01 -9.18
CA THR A 253 -4.49 -14.13 -8.76
C THR A 253 -4.73 -12.73 -9.32
N LEU A 254 -4.43 -11.72 -8.51
CA LEU A 254 -4.49 -10.32 -8.94
C LEU A 254 -3.23 -10.02 -9.76
N SER A 255 -3.35 -9.24 -10.83
CA SER A 255 -2.17 -8.60 -11.43
C SER A 255 -1.47 -7.72 -10.39
N SER A 256 -0.19 -7.40 -10.58
CA SER A 256 0.55 -6.51 -9.68
C SER A 256 -0.17 -5.19 -9.37
N THR A 257 -0.80 -4.56 -10.38
CA THR A 257 -1.55 -3.30 -10.21
C THR A 257 -2.86 -3.51 -9.44
N GLU A 258 -3.59 -4.59 -9.71
CA GLU A 258 -4.79 -4.96 -8.94
C GLU A 258 -4.47 -5.35 -7.50
N TYR A 259 -3.33 -6.01 -7.28
CA TYR A 259 -2.83 -6.37 -5.96
C TYR A 259 -2.47 -5.12 -5.16
N ALA A 260 -1.71 -4.19 -5.75
CA ALA A 260 -1.41 -2.88 -5.15
C ALA A 260 -2.70 -2.16 -4.70
N LYS A 261 -3.67 -2.08 -5.61
CA LYS A 261 -4.95 -1.44 -5.34
C LYS A 261 -5.74 -2.16 -4.23
N ALA A 262 -5.65 -3.49 -4.15
CA ALA A 262 -6.33 -4.28 -3.12
C ALA A 262 -5.65 -4.16 -1.74
N MET A 263 -4.33 -3.98 -1.70
CA MET A 263 -3.59 -3.66 -0.47
C MET A 263 -4.04 -2.31 0.09
N GLY A 264 -4.30 -1.31 -0.78
CA GLY A 264 -4.90 -0.03 -0.43
C GLY A 264 -4.10 0.75 0.61
N ALA A 265 -4.81 1.34 1.58
CA ALA A 265 -4.20 2.00 2.72
C ALA A 265 -3.59 0.96 3.67
N GLY A 266 -2.29 1.09 3.91
CA GLY A 266 -1.53 0.23 4.79
C GLY A 266 -0.96 0.95 6.00
N TRP A 267 -0.46 0.15 6.94
CA TRP A 267 0.17 0.63 8.17
C TRP A 267 1.43 -0.20 8.46
N ASN A 268 2.53 0.43 8.87
CA ASN A 268 3.79 -0.25 9.20
C ASN A 268 3.88 -0.53 10.70
N LEU A 269 4.23 -1.76 11.06
CA LEU A 269 4.64 -2.14 12.41
C LEU A 269 6.11 -1.77 12.66
N GLY A 270 6.43 -0.47 12.54
CA GLY A 270 7.78 0.04 12.67
C GLY A 270 8.31 0.00 14.10
N ASN A 271 9.64 0.01 14.22
CA ASN A 271 10.41 -0.08 15.45
C ASN A 271 9.95 -1.22 16.39
N SER A 272 9.55 -2.34 15.80
CA SER A 272 9.14 -3.57 16.47
C SER A 272 10.11 -4.68 16.04
N PHE A 273 9.74 -5.54 15.08
CA PHE A 273 10.61 -6.63 14.60
C PHE A 273 11.85 -6.15 13.84
N ASP A 274 11.84 -4.93 13.36
CA ASP A 274 12.96 -4.20 12.79
C ASP A 274 13.91 -3.62 13.85
N GLY A 275 13.41 -3.40 15.08
CA GLY A 275 14.19 -2.83 16.17
C GLY A 275 15.42 -3.67 16.51
N VAL A 276 16.58 -3.02 16.67
CA VAL A 276 17.86 -3.72 16.82
C VAL A 276 18.88 -2.91 17.61
N ASN A 277 19.69 -3.60 18.43
CA ASN A 277 20.91 -3.01 18.97
C ASN A 277 22.11 -3.49 18.13
N THR A 278 22.84 -2.56 17.53
CA THR A 278 24.04 -2.87 16.74
C THR A 278 25.25 -3.23 17.59
N ASP A 279 25.21 -2.99 18.90
CA ASP A 279 26.18 -3.50 19.85
C ASP A 279 25.86 -4.97 20.17
N LEU A 280 26.58 -5.89 19.52
CA LEU A 280 26.46 -7.35 19.73
C LEU A 280 26.86 -7.82 21.14
N SER A 281 27.43 -6.94 21.98
CA SER A 281 27.72 -7.27 23.38
C SER A 281 26.53 -7.01 24.32
N ALA A 282 25.55 -6.21 23.87
CA ALA A 282 24.34 -5.95 24.62
C ALA A 282 23.35 -7.12 24.49
N GLU A 283 22.48 -7.28 25.49
CA GLU A 283 21.36 -8.23 25.40
C GLU A 283 20.44 -7.86 24.23
N ASP A 284 20.13 -8.83 23.37
CA ASP A 284 19.09 -8.67 22.36
C ASP A 284 17.70 -8.73 23.02
N LYS A 285 16.97 -7.62 22.93
CA LYS A 285 15.60 -7.48 23.45
C LYS A 285 14.54 -7.84 22.41
N GLY A 286 14.93 -8.39 21.26
CA GLY A 286 14.02 -8.73 20.17
C GLY A 286 13.21 -7.52 19.71
N GLU A 287 11.90 -7.70 19.59
CA GLU A 287 10.96 -6.67 19.12
C GLU A 287 10.82 -5.46 20.05
N GLU A 288 11.40 -5.51 21.25
CA GLU A 288 11.38 -4.42 22.25
C GLU A 288 12.68 -3.58 22.25
N ALA A 289 13.62 -3.87 21.34
CA ALA A 289 14.95 -3.25 21.33
C ALA A 289 14.92 -1.71 21.19
N TRP A 290 13.90 -1.16 20.53
CA TRP A 290 13.71 0.28 20.35
C TRP A 290 12.55 0.87 21.17
N GLY A 291 12.15 0.18 22.25
CA GLY A 291 11.29 0.74 23.29
C GLY A 291 9.78 0.58 23.07
N ASN A 292 9.33 0.09 21.92
CA ASN A 292 7.96 -0.38 21.78
C ASN A 292 7.74 -1.64 22.63
N PRO A 293 6.54 -1.85 23.20
CA PRO A 293 6.21 -3.08 23.90
C PRO A 293 6.04 -4.23 22.90
N LYS A 294 6.04 -5.46 23.41
CA LYS A 294 5.69 -6.63 22.60
C LYS A 294 4.38 -6.45 21.85
N VAL A 295 4.36 -6.90 20.61
CA VAL A 295 3.19 -6.80 19.73
C VAL A 295 2.06 -7.66 20.29
N THR A 296 0.84 -7.11 20.35
CA THR A 296 -0.35 -7.83 20.81
C THR A 296 -1.32 -8.07 19.66
N ARG A 297 -2.20 -9.07 19.78
CA ARG A 297 -3.26 -9.30 18.79
C ARG A 297 -4.24 -8.13 18.76
N GLU A 298 -4.48 -7.51 19.91
CA GLU A 298 -5.33 -6.32 20.06
C GLU A 298 -4.77 -5.12 19.28
N LEU A 299 -3.44 -4.96 19.22
CA LEU A 299 -2.83 -3.93 18.37
C LEU A 299 -3.16 -4.18 16.89
N ILE A 300 -2.98 -5.41 16.40
CA ILE A 300 -3.29 -5.78 15.01
C ILE A 300 -4.78 -5.58 14.70
N HIS A 301 -5.66 -5.97 15.63
CA HIS A 301 -7.09 -5.72 15.52
C HIS A 301 -7.40 -4.22 15.45
N SER A 302 -6.77 -3.40 16.29
CA SER A 302 -6.98 -1.95 16.28
C SER A 302 -6.56 -1.30 14.95
N VAL A 303 -5.53 -1.82 14.29
CA VAL A 303 -5.12 -1.38 12.95
C VAL A 303 -6.24 -1.66 11.94
N LYS A 304 -6.85 -2.85 11.99
CA LYS A 304 -8.00 -3.21 11.16
C LYS A 304 -9.22 -2.32 11.45
N GLU A 305 -9.54 -2.06 12.72
CA GLU A 305 -10.67 -1.21 13.12
C GLU A 305 -10.52 0.25 12.64
N LYS A 306 -9.28 0.74 12.51
CA LYS A 306 -8.99 2.07 11.95
C LYS A 306 -9.14 2.14 10.42
N GLY A 307 -9.49 1.03 9.78
CA GLY A 307 -9.84 0.96 8.36
C GLY A 307 -8.70 0.57 7.43
N TYR A 308 -7.52 0.26 7.95
CA TYR A 308 -6.41 -0.22 7.12
C TYR A 308 -6.73 -1.58 6.50
N THR A 309 -6.29 -1.78 5.26
CA THR A 309 -6.49 -3.01 4.48
C THR A 309 -5.23 -3.83 4.32
N SER A 310 -4.07 -3.25 4.63
CA SER A 310 -2.78 -3.92 4.63
C SER A 310 -1.90 -3.53 5.83
N ILE A 311 -0.93 -4.38 6.15
CA ILE A 311 0.09 -4.16 7.18
C ILE A 311 1.45 -4.60 6.67
N ARG A 312 2.49 -3.79 6.91
CA ARG A 312 3.88 -4.16 6.66
C ARG A 312 4.56 -4.41 7.99
N ILE A 313 5.21 -5.57 8.11
CA ILE A 313 5.83 -6.04 9.34
C ILE A 313 7.34 -6.13 9.08
N PRO A 314 8.10 -5.03 9.17
CA PRO A 314 9.52 -5.05 8.86
C PRO A 314 10.30 -5.93 9.86
N MET A 315 11.27 -6.73 9.39
CA MET A 315 12.05 -7.63 10.25
C MET A 315 13.55 -7.46 10.04
N THR A 316 14.28 -7.24 11.13
CA THR A 316 15.75 -7.26 11.13
C THR A 316 16.25 -8.59 11.67
N VAL A 317 17.08 -9.28 10.89
CA VAL A 317 17.65 -10.60 11.24
C VAL A 317 18.99 -10.45 11.97
N TYR A 318 19.73 -9.37 11.73
CA TYR A 318 20.96 -9.06 12.47
C TYR A 318 20.78 -9.23 13.99
N HIS A 319 21.78 -9.82 14.64
CA HIS A 319 21.76 -10.23 16.06
C HIS A 319 20.84 -11.43 16.39
N ARG A 320 20.00 -11.90 15.45
CA ARG A 320 18.99 -12.97 15.63
C ARG A 320 19.21 -14.16 14.71
N SER A 321 20.47 -14.41 14.38
CA SER A 321 20.93 -15.53 13.59
C SER A 321 22.20 -16.14 14.17
N SER A 322 22.59 -17.30 13.65
CA SER A 322 23.84 -17.96 14.00
C SER A 322 24.55 -18.49 12.76
N GLU A 323 25.88 -18.54 12.79
CA GLU A 323 26.67 -19.17 11.72
C GLU A 323 26.96 -20.64 12.09
N ASN A 324 26.39 -21.56 11.31
CA ASN A 324 26.78 -22.96 11.29
C ASN A 324 28.00 -23.15 10.38
N LYS A 325 29.21 -23.08 10.97
CA LYS A 325 30.48 -23.21 10.25
C LYS A 325 30.73 -24.59 9.66
N ASP A 326 30.04 -25.61 10.16
CA ASP A 326 30.14 -27.00 9.73
C ASP A 326 29.08 -27.37 8.68
N ALA A 327 28.28 -26.39 8.22
CA ALA A 327 27.24 -26.59 7.21
C ALA A 327 27.83 -27.23 5.94
N LYS A 328 27.19 -28.31 5.49
CA LYS A 328 27.53 -29.03 4.25
C LYS A 328 26.74 -28.50 3.06
N ASP A 329 27.10 -28.91 1.86
CA ASP A 329 26.33 -28.63 0.65
C ASP A 329 24.85 -29.01 0.83
N GLY A 330 23.96 -28.03 0.71
CA GLY A 330 22.52 -28.19 0.91
C GLY A 330 22.00 -27.86 2.32
N GLU A 331 22.88 -27.57 3.28
CA GLU A 331 22.52 -27.03 4.60
C GLU A 331 22.65 -25.50 4.64
N TYR A 332 21.92 -24.85 5.55
CA TYR A 332 22.06 -23.41 5.78
C TYR A 332 23.31 -23.13 6.60
N ARG A 333 24.16 -22.23 6.10
CA ARG A 333 25.31 -21.71 6.85
C ARG A 333 24.87 -20.65 7.83
N TYR A 334 24.00 -19.74 7.42
CA TYR A 334 23.45 -18.69 8.28
C TYR A 334 22.03 -19.06 8.67
N VAL A 335 21.79 -19.33 9.96
CA VAL A 335 20.52 -19.88 10.45
C VAL A 335 19.81 -18.84 11.31
N ILE A 336 18.60 -18.45 10.92
CA ILE A 336 17.77 -17.54 11.71
C ILE A 336 17.33 -18.25 12.99
N ASN A 337 17.31 -17.53 14.11
CA ASN A 337 16.80 -18.06 15.36
C ASN A 337 15.34 -18.56 15.18
N ALA A 338 15.09 -19.83 15.52
CA ALA A 338 13.79 -20.46 15.31
C ALA A 338 12.67 -19.85 16.17
N ASP A 339 12.97 -19.41 17.40
CA ASP A 339 12.00 -18.75 18.27
C ASP A 339 11.66 -17.35 17.73
N TRP A 340 12.63 -16.66 17.12
CA TRP A 340 12.40 -15.39 16.44
C TRP A 340 11.46 -15.54 15.24
N LEU A 341 11.72 -16.51 14.33
CA LEU A 341 10.82 -16.78 13.20
C LEU A 341 9.43 -17.20 13.66
N LYS A 342 9.33 -18.02 14.71
CA LYS A 342 8.05 -18.43 15.29
C LYS A 342 7.27 -17.24 15.82
N ARG A 343 7.93 -16.33 16.54
CA ARG A 343 7.31 -15.12 17.07
C ARG A 343 6.89 -14.15 15.96
N TYR A 344 7.72 -13.97 14.95
CA TYR A 344 7.40 -13.17 13.78
C TYR A 344 6.18 -13.73 13.03
N LYS A 345 6.15 -15.05 12.80
CA LYS A 345 5.01 -15.73 12.18
C LYS A 345 3.72 -15.60 12.99
N GLU A 346 3.78 -15.68 14.31
CA GLU A 346 2.59 -15.49 15.15
C GLU A 346 1.89 -14.15 14.88
N VAL A 347 2.67 -13.07 14.69
CA VAL A 347 2.11 -11.74 14.37
C VAL A 347 1.64 -11.64 12.92
N VAL A 348 2.35 -12.26 11.98
CA VAL A 348 1.89 -12.40 10.58
C VAL A 348 0.54 -13.12 10.53
N ASP A 349 0.41 -14.24 11.27
CA ASP A 349 -0.82 -15.03 11.35
C ASP A 349 -1.97 -14.22 11.93
N TRP A 350 -1.73 -13.39 12.95
CA TRP A 350 -2.75 -12.48 13.47
C TRP A 350 -3.22 -11.48 12.43
N ALA A 351 -2.31 -10.90 11.63
CA ALA A 351 -2.68 -9.97 10.57
C ALA A 351 -3.48 -10.64 9.45
N VAL A 352 -3.09 -11.87 9.07
CA VAL A 352 -3.82 -12.70 8.11
C VAL A 352 -5.22 -13.02 8.64
N ASP A 353 -5.36 -13.42 9.92
CA ASP A 353 -6.64 -13.70 10.57
C ASP A 353 -7.59 -12.49 10.57
N GLU A 354 -7.06 -11.26 10.70
CA GLU A 354 -7.85 -10.01 10.59
C GLU A 354 -8.22 -9.66 9.13
N GLY A 355 -7.81 -10.48 8.16
CA GLY A 355 -8.08 -10.28 6.74
C GLY A 355 -7.30 -9.09 6.15
N LEU A 356 -6.09 -8.83 6.66
CA LEU A 356 -5.18 -7.84 6.09
C LEU A 356 -4.31 -8.49 5.00
N TYR A 357 -3.95 -7.70 3.99
CA TYR A 357 -2.76 -8.01 3.20
C TYR A 357 -1.52 -7.79 4.07
N VAL A 358 -0.53 -8.67 3.98
CA VAL A 358 0.67 -8.59 4.81
C VAL A 358 1.90 -8.48 3.93
N MET A 359 2.78 -7.53 4.21
CA MET A 359 4.11 -7.45 3.61
C MET A 359 5.16 -7.80 4.65
N ILE A 360 5.99 -8.80 4.35
CA ILE A 360 7.16 -9.18 5.16
C ILE A 360 8.45 -8.91 4.39
N ASN A 361 9.55 -8.64 5.09
CA ASN A 361 10.83 -8.32 4.46
C ASN A 361 12.04 -8.73 5.29
N ILE A 362 13.21 -8.38 4.75
CA ILE A 362 14.45 -8.20 5.50
C ILE A 362 14.71 -6.67 5.55
N HIS A 363 14.93 -6.10 6.73
CA HIS A 363 14.82 -4.66 6.95
C HIS A 363 16.17 -3.93 7.15
N HIS A 364 16.64 -3.73 8.38
CA HIS A 364 17.86 -2.94 8.64
C HIS A 364 19.17 -3.68 8.33
N ASP A 365 19.08 -4.98 8.04
CA ASP A 365 20.19 -5.75 7.47
C ASP A 365 20.81 -5.04 6.23
N SER A 366 19.99 -4.28 5.50
CA SER A 366 20.42 -3.46 4.35
C SER A 366 21.60 -2.55 4.67
N TRP A 367 21.51 -1.76 5.75
CA TRP A 367 22.54 -0.79 6.11
C TRP A 367 23.49 -1.29 7.20
N ILE A 368 23.12 -2.33 7.95
CA ILE A 368 23.97 -2.88 9.00
C ILE A 368 25.15 -3.63 8.38
N TRP A 369 24.89 -4.56 7.45
CA TRP A 369 25.92 -5.43 6.90
C TRP A 369 25.85 -5.57 5.38
N LEU A 370 24.65 -5.65 4.78
CA LEU A 370 24.52 -5.92 3.34
C LEU A 370 25.11 -4.81 2.47
N LYS A 371 25.08 -3.55 2.93
CA LYS A 371 25.72 -2.42 2.26
C LYS A 371 27.22 -2.62 1.99
N ASN A 372 27.88 -3.47 2.78
CA ASN A 372 29.30 -3.75 2.66
C ASN A 372 29.59 -4.87 1.65
N TRP A 373 28.57 -5.52 1.08
CA TRP A 373 28.78 -6.56 0.10
C TRP A 373 29.57 -6.03 -1.10
N ASN A 374 30.67 -6.70 -1.43
CA ASN A 374 31.62 -6.25 -2.44
C ASN A 374 31.20 -6.61 -3.89
N GLY A 375 30.14 -7.39 -4.07
CA GLY A 375 29.69 -7.89 -5.38
C GLY A 375 30.15 -9.32 -5.72
N ASP A 376 30.97 -9.95 -4.87
CA ASP A 376 31.37 -11.35 -5.00
C ASP A 376 30.30 -12.26 -4.38
N THR A 377 29.69 -13.13 -5.18
CA THR A 377 28.64 -14.04 -4.70
C THR A 377 29.14 -15.09 -3.72
N SER A 378 30.46 -15.27 -3.56
CA SER A 378 31.04 -16.14 -2.53
C SER A 378 31.28 -15.43 -1.19
N ALA A 379 31.11 -14.11 -1.12
CA ALA A 379 31.25 -13.33 0.10
C ALA A 379 30.16 -13.67 1.13
N ALA A 380 30.49 -13.49 2.40
CA ALA A 380 29.62 -13.81 3.53
C ALA A 380 28.27 -13.10 3.43
N GLU A 381 28.26 -11.80 3.10
CA GLU A 381 27.06 -10.98 3.03
C GLU A 381 26.04 -11.54 2.01
N TYR A 382 26.50 -11.92 0.81
CA TYR A 382 25.60 -12.48 -0.20
C TYR A 382 25.07 -13.87 0.17
N GLN A 383 25.92 -14.71 0.77
CA GLN A 383 25.53 -16.04 1.24
C GLN A 383 24.53 -15.94 2.40
N GLU A 384 24.77 -15.01 3.33
CA GLU A 384 23.90 -14.71 4.47
C GLU A 384 22.52 -14.25 4.01
N PHE A 385 22.47 -13.28 3.09
CA PHE A 385 21.21 -12.80 2.50
C PHE A 385 20.41 -13.95 1.85
N ASN A 386 21.09 -14.81 1.08
CA ASN A 386 20.44 -15.92 0.40
C ASN A 386 19.93 -16.99 1.36
N ASP A 387 20.71 -17.33 2.39
CA ASP A 387 20.29 -18.31 3.40
C ASP A 387 19.10 -17.81 4.22
N TYR A 388 19.04 -16.51 4.52
CA TYR A 388 17.85 -15.91 5.14
C TYR A 388 16.62 -16.03 4.24
N TRP A 389 16.74 -15.66 2.96
CA TRP A 389 15.61 -15.79 2.04
C TRP A 389 15.14 -17.23 1.82
N LYS A 390 16.04 -18.23 1.81
CA LYS A 390 15.64 -19.65 1.74
C LYS A 390 14.80 -20.04 2.94
N GLN A 391 15.22 -19.62 4.13
CA GLN A 391 14.49 -19.89 5.37
C GLN A 391 13.14 -19.16 5.40
N VAL A 392 13.10 -17.85 5.12
CA VAL A 392 11.87 -17.05 5.12
C VAL A 392 10.89 -17.58 4.07
N ALA A 393 11.33 -17.79 2.82
CA ALA A 393 10.47 -18.30 1.76
C ALA A 393 9.86 -19.66 2.11
N SER A 394 10.64 -20.57 2.69
CA SER A 394 10.16 -21.88 3.10
C SER A 394 9.25 -21.82 4.34
N TYR A 395 9.55 -20.95 5.31
CA TYR A 395 8.80 -20.87 6.57
C TYR A 395 7.40 -20.28 6.39
N PHE A 396 7.24 -19.39 5.40
CA PHE A 396 5.99 -18.71 5.06
C PHE A 396 5.34 -19.26 3.77
N ALA A 397 5.78 -20.42 3.28
CA ALA A 397 5.29 -21.00 2.02
C ALA A 397 3.77 -21.27 2.03
N ASP A 398 3.24 -21.71 3.17
CA ASP A 398 1.83 -22.05 3.34
C ASP A 398 0.92 -20.83 3.65
N GLU A 399 1.49 -19.63 3.77
CA GLU A 399 0.70 -18.41 3.94
C GLU A 399 -0.18 -18.12 2.72
N PRO A 400 -1.37 -17.52 2.89
CA PRO A 400 -2.19 -17.14 1.75
C PRO A 400 -1.47 -16.13 0.85
N LEU A 401 -1.93 -16.04 -0.40
CA LEU A 401 -1.38 -15.10 -1.39
C LEU A 401 -1.57 -13.62 -1.03
N SER A 402 -2.33 -13.30 0.03
CA SER A 402 -2.38 -11.96 0.61
C SER A 402 -1.12 -11.60 1.41
N VAL A 403 -0.23 -12.56 1.66
CA VAL A 403 1.12 -12.31 2.19
C VAL A 403 2.11 -12.18 1.03
N CYS A 404 2.77 -11.03 0.93
CA CYS A 404 3.78 -10.71 -0.08
C CYS A 404 5.16 -10.51 0.55
N PHE A 405 6.20 -10.72 -0.26
CA PHE A 405 7.60 -10.70 0.18
C PHE A 405 8.34 -9.53 -0.47
N GLU A 406 8.80 -8.57 0.33
CA GLU A 406 9.69 -7.50 -0.10
C GLU A 406 11.15 -7.91 0.08
N THR A 407 11.94 -7.84 -1.00
CA THR A 407 13.28 -8.45 -1.05
C THR A 407 14.27 -7.83 -0.05
N ILE A 408 14.25 -6.52 0.11
CA ILE A 408 15.13 -5.78 1.03
C ILE A 408 14.63 -4.34 1.21
N ASN A 409 14.67 -3.83 2.44
CA ASN A 409 14.36 -2.44 2.73
C ASN A 409 15.50 -1.48 2.36
N GLU A 410 15.19 -0.33 1.76
CA GLU A 410 16.12 0.80 1.52
C GLU A 410 17.55 0.38 1.13
N PRO A 411 17.71 -0.42 0.05
CA PRO A 411 19.00 -0.99 -0.29
C PRO A 411 20.01 0.09 -0.64
N GLN A 412 21.17 0.06 0.02
CA GLN A 412 22.30 0.94 -0.21
C GLN A 412 23.59 0.11 -0.22
N PHE A 413 24.60 0.55 -0.97
CA PHE A 413 25.90 -0.12 -1.07
C PHE A 413 27.03 0.90 -1.00
N ALA A 414 28.03 0.63 -0.16
CA ALA A 414 29.10 1.58 0.13
C ALA A 414 30.05 1.82 -1.07
N ASP A 415 30.30 0.76 -1.84
CA ASP A 415 31.27 0.76 -2.95
C ASP A 415 30.71 0.11 -4.22
N GLY A 416 31.31 0.42 -5.37
CA GLY A 416 31.02 -0.21 -6.66
C GLY A 416 29.68 0.19 -7.28
N ASP A 417 29.20 -0.60 -8.23
CA ASP A 417 27.92 -0.35 -8.91
C ASP A 417 26.76 -0.81 -8.02
N ALA A 418 26.18 0.15 -7.29
CA ALA A 418 25.07 -0.09 -6.36
C ALA A 418 23.81 -0.64 -7.05
N GLN A 419 23.51 -0.22 -8.28
CA GLN A 419 22.34 -0.71 -9.00
C GLN A 419 22.53 -2.16 -9.46
N ALA A 420 23.72 -2.51 -9.96
CA ALA A 420 24.03 -3.90 -10.32
C ALA A 420 23.97 -4.82 -9.10
N LYS A 421 24.45 -4.35 -7.93
CA LYS A 421 24.36 -5.09 -6.66
C LYS A 421 22.92 -5.29 -6.20
N LEU A 422 22.09 -4.24 -6.28
CA LEU A 422 20.65 -4.36 -5.99
C LEU A 422 19.98 -5.41 -6.89
N ASN A 423 20.24 -5.35 -8.19
CA ASN A 423 19.68 -6.30 -9.15
C ASN A 423 20.12 -7.73 -8.81
N ALA A 424 21.38 -7.94 -8.42
CA ALA A 424 21.89 -9.26 -8.05
C ALA A 424 21.21 -9.82 -6.79
N VAL A 425 21.12 -9.05 -5.71
CA VAL A 425 20.45 -9.53 -4.47
C VAL A 425 18.94 -9.71 -4.69
N SER A 426 18.28 -8.79 -5.39
CA SER A 426 16.85 -8.92 -5.68
C SER A 426 16.56 -10.13 -6.57
N LYS A 427 17.44 -10.43 -7.53
CA LYS A 427 17.33 -11.61 -8.39
C LYS A 427 17.52 -12.90 -7.59
N ALA A 428 18.48 -12.92 -6.66
CA ALA A 428 18.71 -14.07 -5.80
C ALA A 428 17.49 -14.36 -4.91
N ALA A 429 16.96 -13.33 -4.23
CA ALA A 429 15.73 -13.47 -3.44
C ALA A 429 14.56 -13.93 -4.31
N TYR A 430 14.34 -13.31 -5.47
CA TYR A 430 13.31 -13.69 -6.42
C TYR A 430 13.41 -15.18 -6.83
N ASP A 431 14.60 -15.64 -7.22
CA ASP A 431 14.81 -17.02 -7.66
C ASP A 431 14.57 -18.02 -6.51
N ILE A 432 15.01 -17.69 -5.29
CA ILE A 432 14.77 -18.50 -4.10
C ILE A 432 13.28 -18.60 -3.80
N ILE A 433 12.57 -17.47 -3.82
CA ILE A 433 11.13 -17.42 -3.56
C ILE A 433 10.38 -18.25 -4.59
N ARG A 434 10.65 -18.05 -5.89
CA ARG A 434 9.98 -18.80 -6.97
C ARG A 434 10.33 -20.28 -7.01
N ALA A 435 11.52 -20.68 -6.57
CA ALA A 435 11.92 -22.08 -6.47
C ALA A 435 11.33 -22.79 -5.24
N THR A 436 10.73 -22.05 -4.31
CA THR A 436 10.12 -22.61 -3.11
C THR A 436 8.66 -23.00 -3.39
N ALA A 437 8.32 -24.27 -3.20
CA ALA A 437 6.97 -24.77 -3.37
C ALA A 437 5.96 -23.99 -2.50
N GLY A 438 4.83 -23.57 -3.07
CA GLY A 438 3.83 -22.72 -2.41
C GLY A 438 3.98 -21.22 -2.71
N ASN A 439 5.09 -20.80 -3.30
CA ASN A 439 5.39 -19.40 -3.61
C ASN A 439 5.40 -19.06 -5.10
N GLU A 440 4.97 -20.00 -5.96
CA GLU A 440 4.97 -19.84 -7.42
C GLU A 440 4.18 -18.61 -7.87
N GLN A 441 3.11 -18.28 -7.15
CA GLN A 441 2.22 -17.15 -7.43
C GLN A 441 2.30 -16.03 -6.38
N ARG A 442 3.23 -16.11 -5.42
CA ARG A 442 3.33 -15.11 -4.35
C ARG A 442 3.78 -13.77 -4.91
N MET A 443 3.12 -12.68 -4.51
CA MET A 443 3.56 -11.35 -4.92
C MET A 443 4.94 -11.05 -4.31
N ILE A 444 5.90 -10.66 -5.16
CA ILE A 444 7.25 -10.23 -4.74
C ILE A 444 7.37 -8.72 -4.95
N VAL A 445 7.76 -8.01 -3.90
CA VAL A 445 7.92 -6.56 -3.90
C VAL A 445 9.40 -6.24 -4.13
N ILE A 446 9.70 -5.49 -5.19
CA ILE A 446 11.06 -5.11 -5.60
C ILE A 446 11.28 -3.61 -5.32
N PRO A 447 12.27 -3.24 -4.48
CA PRO A 447 12.56 -1.84 -4.21
C PRO A 447 13.32 -1.18 -5.36
N THR A 448 13.16 0.13 -5.49
CA THR A 448 14.17 0.96 -6.16
C THR A 448 15.40 1.12 -5.26
N LEU A 449 16.56 1.51 -5.83
CA LEU A 449 17.77 1.72 -5.04
C LEU A 449 17.56 2.84 -4.01
N GLY A 450 17.79 2.53 -2.73
CA GLY A 450 17.47 3.40 -1.59
C GLY A 450 15.97 3.69 -1.45
N THR A 451 15.09 2.90 -2.09
CA THR A 451 13.65 3.19 -2.27
C THR A 451 13.37 4.59 -2.84
N ALA A 452 14.33 5.11 -3.62
CA ALA A 452 14.24 6.42 -4.22
C ALA A 452 13.06 6.54 -5.18
N HIS A 453 12.40 7.68 -5.14
CA HIS A 453 11.27 8.02 -6.00
C HIS A 453 11.58 9.17 -6.97
N ASP A 454 12.67 9.89 -6.73
CA ASP A 454 12.99 11.14 -7.41
C ASP A 454 14.03 10.97 -8.53
N ASP A 455 14.93 9.99 -8.40
CA ASP A 455 15.95 9.66 -9.40
C ASP A 455 15.40 8.77 -10.53
N THR A 456 15.10 9.40 -11.67
CA THR A 456 14.59 8.73 -12.87
C THR A 456 15.46 7.59 -13.40
N ALA A 457 16.78 7.60 -13.18
CA ALA A 457 17.65 6.52 -13.62
C ALA A 457 17.45 5.26 -12.77
N LYS A 458 17.26 5.43 -11.45
CA LYS A 458 16.93 4.32 -10.54
C LYS A 458 15.55 3.76 -10.83
N LEU A 459 14.56 4.61 -11.11
CA LEU A 459 13.22 4.17 -11.52
C LEU A 459 13.26 3.33 -12.80
N GLN A 460 13.93 3.84 -13.84
CA GLN A 460 14.07 3.10 -15.11
C GLN A 460 14.82 1.78 -14.90
N ALA A 461 15.86 1.75 -14.07
CA ALA A 461 16.61 0.54 -13.79
C ALA A 461 15.73 -0.55 -13.13
N THR A 462 14.82 -0.18 -12.23
CA THR A 462 13.86 -1.12 -11.63
C THR A 462 12.86 -1.63 -12.66
N VAL A 463 12.31 -0.78 -13.53
CA VAL A 463 11.41 -1.20 -14.61
C VAL A 463 12.12 -2.19 -15.55
N ASP A 464 13.32 -1.83 -15.99
CA ASP A 464 14.15 -2.67 -16.85
C ASP A 464 14.45 -4.02 -16.21
N PHE A 465 14.80 -4.03 -14.92
CA PHE A 465 15.06 -5.25 -14.17
C PHE A 465 13.82 -6.17 -14.12
N ILE A 466 12.65 -5.61 -13.81
CA ILE A 466 11.39 -6.39 -13.76
C ILE A 466 11.04 -6.95 -15.15
N HIS A 467 11.09 -6.13 -16.20
CA HIS A 467 10.72 -6.58 -17.54
C HIS A 467 11.73 -7.54 -18.16
N LYS A 468 13.03 -7.32 -17.97
CA LYS A 468 14.10 -8.05 -18.66
C LYS A 468 14.62 -9.21 -17.82
N ASP A 469 15.10 -8.92 -16.61
CA ASP A 469 15.78 -9.92 -15.76
C ASP A 469 14.81 -10.83 -15.03
N LEU A 470 13.63 -10.32 -14.64
CA LEU A 470 12.53 -11.11 -14.07
C LEU A 470 11.53 -11.58 -15.13
N LYS A 471 11.81 -11.32 -16.41
CA LYS A 471 11.00 -11.74 -17.57
C LYS A 471 9.54 -11.29 -17.51
N ASN A 472 9.29 -10.12 -16.92
CA ASN A 472 7.94 -9.56 -16.78
C ASN A 472 6.98 -10.50 -16.04
N ASP A 473 7.45 -11.11 -14.95
CA ASP A 473 6.60 -11.87 -14.04
C ASP A 473 5.42 -11.01 -13.55
N ALA A 474 4.20 -11.52 -13.75
CA ALA A 474 2.95 -10.82 -13.42
C ALA A 474 2.72 -10.65 -11.91
N ASN A 475 3.43 -11.41 -11.08
CA ASN A 475 3.36 -11.39 -9.62
C ASN A 475 4.55 -10.63 -9.00
N VAL A 476 4.99 -9.55 -9.67
CA VAL A 476 6.02 -8.63 -9.17
C VAL A 476 5.48 -7.20 -9.12
N ILE A 477 5.70 -6.54 -7.98
CA ILE A 477 5.27 -5.16 -7.71
C ILE A 477 6.49 -4.31 -7.31
N ALA A 478 6.51 -3.03 -7.67
CA ALA A 478 7.59 -2.12 -7.28
C ALA A 478 7.28 -1.44 -5.94
N THR A 479 8.32 -1.08 -5.17
CA THR A 479 8.19 -0.23 -3.98
C THR A 479 9.16 0.95 -3.98
N VAL A 480 8.66 2.10 -3.49
CA VAL A 480 9.41 3.33 -3.18
C VAL A 480 8.95 3.86 -1.82
N HIS A 481 9.75 4.72 -1.19
CA HIS A 481 9.36 5.42 0.04
C HIS A 481 9.19 6.92 -0.23
N TYR A 482 8.28 7.57 0.50
CA TYR A 482 8.00 8.99 0.33
C TYR A 482 7.72 9.70 1.66
N TYR A 483 8.68 10.51 2.09
CA TYR A 483 8.57 11.32 3.30
C TYR A 483 8.41 12.81 3.02
N SER A 484 7.82 13.18 1.86
CA SER A 484 7.69 14.57 1.40
C SER A 484 9.01 15.30 1.16
N GLU A 485 8.93 16.55 0.70
CA GLU A 485 10.10 17.40 0.46
C GLU A 485 10.80 17.72 1.79
N TRP A 486 12.12 17.48 1.85
CA TRP A 486 12.86 17.33 3.10
C TRP A 486 12.79 18.56 4.01
N VAL A 487 12.90 19.76 3.42
CA VAL A 487 12.90 21.00 4.22
C VAL A 487 11.55 21.29 4.89
N TYR A 488 10.46 20.75 4.35
CA TYR A 488 9.15 20.73 5.00
C TYR A 488 9.06 19.56 5.97
N SER A 489 9.35 18.34 5.51
CA SER A 489 9.07 17.12 6.28
C SER A 489 9.90 16.98 7.55
N ALA A 490 11.13 17.46 7.56
CA ALA A 490 12.01 17.49 8.73
C ALA A 490 11.99 18.83 9.48
N ASN A 491 11.08 19.75 9.13
CA ASN A 491 11.01 21.13 9.59
C ASN A 491 12.38 21.84 9.61
N LEU A 492 12.90 22.15 8.42
CA LEU A 492 14.00 23.09 8.24
C LEU A 492 13.42 24.48 7.96
N GLY A 493 12.49 24.92 8.80
CA GLY A 493 11.88 26.24 8.76
C GLY A 493 10.82 26.48 7.68
N ARG A 494 10.45 25.42 6.94
CA ARG A 494 9.22 25.36 6.14
C ARG A 494 8.20 24.54 6.89
N THR A 495 7.06 25.16 7.18
CA THR A 495 6.00 24.53 7.99
C THR A 495 4.66 24.53 7.28
N GLY A 496 4.52 25.29 6.19
CA GLY A 496 3.32 25.27 5.34
C GLY A 496 3.36 24.18 4.28
N PHE A 497 2.24 23.46 4.11
CA PHE A 497 2.07 22.44 3.07
C PHE A 497 1.89 23.05 1.67
N ASP A 498 1.38 24.28 1.63
CA ASP A 498 1.24 25.11 0.43
C ASP A 498 2.28 26.27 0.38
N GLU A 499 3.27 26.26 1.29
CA GLU A 499 4.33 27.29 1.34
C GLU A 499 5.37 27.06 0.24
N SER A 500 5.77 28.15 -0.44
CA SER A 500 6.88 28.12 -1.39
C SER A 500 8.17 27.72 -0.69
N ILE A 501 8.81 26.67 -1.21
CA ILE A 501 9.96 26.05 -0.56
C ILE A 501 11.23 26.88 -0.79
N TYR A 502 11.58 27.10 -2.06
CA TYR A 502 12.84 27.74 -2.48
C TYR A 502 12.65 29.17 -3.00
N GLY A 503 11.47 29.78 -2.77
CA GLY A 503 11.10 31.06 -3.38
C GLY A 503 10.68 30.93 -4.84
N ASP A 504 10.43 29.71 -5.30
CA ASP A 504 9.84 29.37 -6.60
C ASP A 504 8.42 28.80 -6.41
N GLU A 505 7.84 28.26 -7.48
CA GLU A 505 6.48 27.73 -7.45
C GLU A 505 6.36 26.38 -6.73
N ARG A 506 7.48 25.75 -6.31
CA ARG A 506 7.42 24.44 -5.65
C ARG A 506 6.89 24.58 -4.22
N THR A 507 5.94 23.71 -3.91
CA THR A 507 5.29 23.56 -2.59
C THR A 507 5.29 22.08 -2.24
N PRO A 508 5.23 21.71 -0.96
CA PRO A 508 5.10 20.30 -0.58
C PRO A 508 3.95 19.59 -1.31
N ARG A 509 2.80 20.27 -1.51
CA ARG A 509 1.67 19.73 -2.27
C ARG A 509 1.99 19.41 -3.72
N ASN A 510 2.53 20.35 -4.50
CA ASN A 510 2.74 20.10 -5.94
C ASN A 510 3.93 19.16 -6.22
N VAL A 511 4.83 18.98 -5.25
CA VAL A 511 5.84 17.93 -5.31
C VAL A 511 5.20 16.55 -5.19
N ILE A 512 4.10 16.39 -4.45
CA ILE A 512 3.32 15.14 -4.42
C ILE A 512 2.67 14.86 -5.79
N ASP A 513 2.15 15.89 -6.47
CA ASP A 513 1.60 15.72 -7.82
C ASP A 513 2.68 15.24 -8.80
N SER A 514 3.85 15.88 -8.74
CA SER A 514 5.02 15.51 -9.56
C SER A 514 5.56 14.11 -9.24
N PHE A 515 5.42 13.67 -7.99
CA PHE A 515 5.71 12.30 -7.56
C PHE A 515 4.73 11.32 -8.19
N ALA A 516 3.41 11.58 -8.10
CA ALA A 516 2.38 10.71 -8.64
C ALA A 516 2.52 10.52 -10.17
N ASP A 517 2.73 11.61 -10.90
CA ASP A 517 2.95 11.58 -12.35
C ASP A 517 4.15 10.68 -12.71
N ARG A 518 5.25 10.83 -11.97
CA ARG A 518 6.47 10.04 -12.19
C ARG A 518 6.25 8.56 -11.86
N MET A 519 5.58 8.27 -10.76
CA MET A 519 5.25 6.91 -10.36
C MET A 519 4.37 6.19 -11.37
N ASN A 520 3.37 6.89 -11.93
CA ASN A 520 2.56 6.37 -13.03
C ASN A 520 3.39 6.10 -14.28
N GLN A 521 4.18 7.10 -14.70
CA GLN A 521 5.01 7.01 -15.90
C GLN A 521 5.95 5.80 -15.87
N TYR A 522 6.61 5.56 -14.73
CA TYR A 522 7.58 4.47 -14.62
C TYR A 522 6.93 3.13 -14.31
N PHE A 523 5.94 3.05 -13.43
CA PHE A 523 5.40 1.76 -12.98
C PHE A 523 4.03 1.44 -13.58
N THR A 524 2.99 2.20 -13.24
CA THR A 524 1.61 1.87 -13.63
C THR A 524 1.43 1.76 -15.15
N GLU A 525 1.99 2.71 -15.93
CA GLU A 525 1.93 2.70 -17.40
C GLU A 525 2.71 1.54 -18.01
N ASN A 526 3.68 0.98 -17.28
CA ASN A 526 4.45 -0.20 -17.66
C ASN A 526 3.83 -1.51 -17.12
N GLY A 527 2.61 -1.46 -16.59
CA GLY A 527 1.88 -2.61 -16.06
C GLY A 527 2.41 -3.12 -14.72
N ILE A 528 3.29 -2.37 -14.06
CA ILE A 528 3.88 -2.73 -12.76
C ILE A 528 3.08 -2.02 -11.68
N GLY A 529 2.63 -2.77 -10.66
CA GLY A 529 1.96 -2.15 -9.51
C GLY A 529 2.94 -1.36 -8.65
N LEU A 530 2.42 -0.46 -7.82
CA LEU A 530 3.25 0.33 -6.91
C LEU A 530 2.74 0.25 -5.46
N VAL A 531 3.67 -0.04 -4.55
CA VAL A 531 3.51 0.22 -3.12
C VAL A 531 4.39 1.40 -2.72
N ILE A 532 3.82 2.40 -2.07
CA ILE A 532 4.55 3.37 -1.27
C ILE A 532 4.78 2.68 0.09
N GLY A 533 5.88 1.92 0.20
CA GLY A 533 6.14 1.01 1.31
C GLY A 533 6.24 1.71 2.66
N GLU A 534 6.65 2.97 2.64
CA GLU A 534 6.65 3.87 3.78
C GLU A 534 6.29 5.28 3.32
N TYR A 535 5.40 5.92 4.06
CA TYR A 535 5.20 7.36 3.97
C TYR A 535 4.93 7.98 5.34
N GLY A 536 5.30 9.24 5.47
CA GLY A 536 5.16 10.00 6.70
C GLY A 536 5.85 11.37 6.57
N LEU A 537 6.20 11.96 7.69
CA LEU A 537 7.01 13.19 7.75
C LEU A 537 8.16 12.96 8.72
N LEU A 538 9.40 13.23 8.30
CA LEU A 538 10.63 12.93 9.06
C LEU A 538 10.72 13.63 10.42
N ALA A 539 9.96 14.71 10.61
CA ALA A 539 9.76 15.35 11.91
C ALA A 539 9.37 14.36 13.02
N TYR A 540 8.66 13.28 12.69
CA TYR A 540 8.23 12.25 13.64
C TYR A 540 9.38 11.41 14.21
N ASP A 541 10.51 11.30 13.52
CA ASP A 541 11.70 10.60 14.04
C ASP A 541 12.44 11.43 15.10
N SER A 542 12.13 12.72 15.20
CA SER A 542 12.86 13.67 16.02
C SER A 542 12.34 13.77 17.47
N SER A 543 11.39 12.90 17.85
CA SER A 543 10.75 12.81 19.19
C SER A 543 10.05 14.08 19.70
N SER A 544 9.87 15.11 18.86
CA SER A 544 9.10 16.29 19.22
C SER A 544 7.69 16.22 18.60
N ASP A 545 6.69 16.01 19.46
CA ASP A 545 5.29 15.88 19.06
C ASP A 545 4.72 17.15 18.36
N GLY A 546 5.47 18.26 18.34
CA GLY A 546 5.11 19.54 17.71
C GLY A 546 6.12 20.06 16.68
N ALA A 547 6.91 19.18 16.04
CA ALA A 547 7.87 19.63 15.04
C ALA A 547 7.23 20.26 13.78
N LEU A 548 5.95 20.04 13.48
CA LEU A 548 5.27 20.65 12.33
C LEU A 548 4.06 21.45 12.79
N GLN A 549 3.63 22.40 11.95
CA GLN A 549 2.37 23.09 12.16
C GLN A 549 1.23 22.09 11.97
N ALA A 550 0.40 21.90 13.00
CA ALA A 550 -0.54 20.78 13.07
C ALA A 550 -1.54 20.76 11.90
N GLY A 551 -2.21 21.87 11.60
CA GLY A 551 -3.10 21.98 10.46
C GLY A 551 -2.44 21.66 9.11
N GLU A 552 -1.20 22.07 8.92
CA GLU A 552 -0.43 21.79 7.69
C GLU A 552 -0.06 20.30 7.58
N GLU A 553 0.25 19.65 8.71
CA GLU A 553 0.43 18.20 8.79
C GLU A 553 -0.87 17.45 8.44
N LEU A 554 -2.03 17.90 8.93
CA LEU A 554 -3.32 17.29 8.58
C LEU A 554 -3.60 17.37 7.07
N LYS A 555 -3.32 18.53 6.45
CA LYS A 555 -3.49 18.71 5.00
C LYS A 555 -2.58 17.78 4.19
N TYR A 556 -1.35 17.53 4.66
CA TYR A 556 -0.45 16.57 4.03
C TYR A 556 -1.05 15.16 4.03
N TYR A 557 -1.51 14.66 5.20
CA TYR A 557 -2.09 13.32 5.30
C TYR A 557 -3.39 13.19 4.49
N GLU A 558 -4.23 14.24 4.47
CA GLU A 558 -5.41 14.32 3.60
C GLU A 558 -5.05 14.13 2.12
N TYR A 559 -4.04 14.88 1.68
CA TYR A 559 -3.66 14.92 0.28
C TYR A 559 -2.93 13.67 -0.18
N MET A 560 -2.03 13.12 0.65
CA MET A 560 -1.32 11.87 0.35
C MET A 560 -2.28 10.70 0.16
N GLY A 561 -3.27 10.55 1.05
CA GLY A 561 -4.29 9.51 0.92
C GLY A 561 -5.13 9.69 -0.35
N THR A 562 -5.53 10.93 -0.64
CA THR A 562 -6.25 11.26 -1.88
C THR A 562 -5.46 10.86 -3.13
N MET A 563 -4.21 11.32 -3.23
CA MET A 563 -3.33 11.06 -4.35
C MET A 563 -3.14 9.55 -4.56
N ALA A 564 -2.83 8.79 -3.51
CA ALA A 564 -2.59 7.36 -3.64
C ALA A 564 -3.86 6.60 -4.08
N ASN A 565 -5.02 6.95 -3.52
CA ASN A 565 -6.30 6.35 -3.87
C ASN A 565 -6.72 6.63 -5.32
N GLU A 566 -6.53 7.87 -5.81
CA GLU A 566 -6.86 8.26 -7.18
C GLU A 566 -5.98 7.53 -8.22
N ASN A 567 -4.72 7.26 -7.86
CA ASN A 567 -3.76 6.57 -8.73
C ASN A 567 -3.75 5.05 -8.55
N GLY A 568 -4.50 4.51 -7.57
CA GLY A 568 -4.55 3.08 -7.29
C GLY A 568 -3.25 2.52 -6.71
N PHE A 569 -2.44 3.35 -6.05
CA PHE A 569 -1.24 2.92 -5.34
C PHE A 569 -1.62 2.31 -3.99
N SER A 570 -0.87 1.30 -3.55
CA SER A 570 -0.85 0.97 -2.12
C SER A 570 0.02 2.00 -1.40
N TYR A 571 -0.32 2.39 -0.18
CA TYR A 571 0.46 3.39 0.57
C TYR A 571 0.43 3.08 2.06
N MET A 572 1.60 2.92 2.68
CA MET A 572 1.71 2.34 4.02
C MET A 572 2.31 3.34 5.02
N PHE A 573 1.49 3.79 5.98
CA PHE A 573 1.89 4.82 6.95
C PHE A 573 3.02 4.28 7.84
N TRP A 574 4.13 5.01 7.92
CA TRP A 574 5.23 4.65 8.83
C TRP A 574 4.86 5.01 10.26
N ASP A 575 4.63 4.01 11.10
CA ASP A 575 4.34 4.18 12.51
C ASP A 575 5.37 3.45 13.37
N ASN A 576 6.40 4.18 13.76
CA ASN A 576 7.48 3.73 14.64
C ASN A 576 7.05 3.63 16.13
N GLY A 577 5.76 3.77 16.44
CA GLY A 577 5.21 3.89 17.80
C GLY A 577 4.83 5.31 18.19
N SER A 578 5.05 6.29 17.30
CA SER A 578 4.63 7.69 17.45
C SER A 578 3.19 7.94 17.00
N GLY A 579 2.59 7.06 16.20
CA GLY A 579 1.20 7.14 15.76
C GLY A 579 0.23 6.54 16.77
N ILE A 580 0.02 5.22 16.69
CA ILE A 580 -0.86 4.48 17.59
C ILE A 580 -0.10 4.17 18.89
N ASP A 581 -0.66 4.57 20.02
CA ASP A 581 -0.19 4.14 21.32
C ASP A 581 -0.36 2.63 21.48
N ARG A 582 0.76 1.93 21.66
CA ARG A 582 0.85 0.47 21.65
C ARG A 582 0.18 -0.22 22.84
N THR A 583 -0.30 0.54 23.83
CA THR A 583 -0.94 0.00 25.06
C THR A 583 -2.43 0.32 25.11
N SER A 584 -2.80 1.57 24.79
CA SER A 584 -4.19 2.04 24.78
C SER A 584 -4.90 1.88 23.43
N TYR A 585 -4.13 1.65 22.36
CA TYR A 585 -4.60 1.51 20.98
C TYR A 585 -5.28 2.77 20.39
N GLN A 586 -5.11 3.90 21.08
CA GLN A 586 -5.56 5.21 20.63
C GLN A 586 -4.45 5.92 19.85
N TRP A 587 -4.83 6.85 18.98
CA TRP A 587 -3.87 7.75 18.34
C TRP A 587 -3.26 8.69 19.39
N LYS A 588 -1.92 8.80 19.41
CA LYS A 588 -1.22 9.76 20.26
C LYS A 588 -1.52 11.21 19.86
N LYS A 589 -1.70 11.45 18.56
CA LYS A 589 -2.26 12.69 17.99
C LYS A 589 -3.66 12.42 17.41
N PRO A 590 -4.75 12.64 18.19
CA PRO A 590 -6.10 12.29 17.75
C PRO A 590 -6.53 12.93 16.43
N LEU A 591 -6.22 14.20 16.19
CA LEU A 591 -6.61 14.88 14.94
C LEU A 591 -5.88 14.32 13.72
N ALA A 592 -4.57 14.07 13.81
CA ALA A 592 -3.80 13.44 12.74
C ALA A 592 -4.30 12.02 12.46
N GLY A 593 -4.55 11.24 13.51
CA GLY A 593 -5.13 9.90 13.39
C GLY A 593 -6.51 9.89 12.73
N LYS A 594 -7.40 10.83 13.11
CA LYS A 594 -8.72 10.96 12.50
C LYS A 594 -8.64 11.41 11.04
N MET A 595 -7.68 12.27 10.71
CA MET A 595 -7.42 12.65 9.33
C MET A 595 -6.92 11.47 8.50
N LEU A 596 -5.98 10.67 9.02
CA LEU A 596 -5.51 9.44 8.38
C LEU A 596 -6.68 8.48 8.11
N GLU A 597 -7.50 8.17 9.13
CA GLU A 597 -8.68 7.30 9.01
C GLU A 597 -9.69 7.82 7.95
N ALA A 598 -9.97 9.13 7.95
CA ALA A 598 -10.89 9.73 6.99
C ALA A 598 -10.36 9.63 5.55
N SER A 599 -9.06 9.86 5.36
CA SER A 599 -8.38 9.89 4.06
C SER A 599 -8.34 8.53 3.36
N ILE A 600 -8.56 7.44 4.10
CA ILE A 600 -8.76 6.09 3.52
C ILE A 600 -10.05 6.05 2.68
N ASN A 601 -11.09 6.76 3.11
CA ASN A 601 -12.44 6.62 2.56
C ASN A 601 -12.85 7.79 1.65
N GLY A 602 -12.18 8.92 1.76
CA GLY A 602 -12.47 10.10 0.95
C GLY A 602 -11.78 11.36 1.46
N ARG A 603 -12.07 12.48 0.79
CA ARG A 603 -11.43 13.76 1.10
C ARG A 603 -12.06 14.45 2.31
N SER A 604 -11.23 15.12 3.09
CA SER A 604 -11.65 15.98 4.20
C SER A 604 -11.60 17.45 3.79
N SER A 605 -12.46 18.27 4.38
CA SER A 605 -12.44 19.72 4.19
C SER A 605 -11.73 20.40 5.36
N TYR A 606 -11.20 21.60 5.12
CA TYR A 606 -10.41 22.32 6.11
C TYR A 606 -10.42 23.83 5.86
N ALA A 607 -9.92 24.61 6.82
CA ALA A 607 -9.59 26.01 6.58
C ALA A 607 -8.46 26.12 5.54
N THR A 608 -8.58 27.08 4.62
CA THR A 608 -7.55 27.29 3.58
C THR A 608 -6.23 27.76 4.17
N GLY A 609 -6.29 28.62 5.20
CA GLY A 609 -5.12 29.06 5.98
C GLY A 609 -4.70 28.03 7.02
N LEU A 610 -3.93 28.44 8.02
CA LEU A 610 -3.58 27.58 9.17
C LEU A 610 -4.84 27.06 9.87
N ASP A 611 -4.68 26.06 10.74
CA ASP A 611 -5.71 25.68 11.73
C ASP A 611 -5.84 26.68 12.89
N THR A 612 -5.26 27.86 12.75
CA THR A 612 -5.13 28.85 13.80
C THR A 612 -5.34 30.27 13.26
N LEU A 613 -6.24 31.01 13.91
CA LEU A 613 -6.45 32.46 13.75
C LEU A 613 -5.84 33.21 14.94
N TYR A 614 -4.90 34.11 14.67
CA TYR A 614 -4.28 34.95 15.68
C TYR A 614 -4.97 36.30 15.80
N LEU A 615 -5.28 36.71 17.03
CA LEU A 615 -5.83 38.00 17.41
C LEU A 615 -4.88 38.67 18.40
N GLU A 616 -4.14 39.69 17.96
CA GLU A 616 -3.23 40.45 18.83
C GLU A 616 -3.96 41.45 19.74
N GLU A 617 -5.12 41.91 19.28
CA GLU A 617 -5.95 42.90 19.97
C GLU A 617 -7.41 42.43 20.02
N ASP A 618 -8.21 43.10 20.86
CA ASP A 618 -9.66 42.88 20.92
C ASP A 618 -10.27 43.02 19.51
N PRO A 619 -10.97 41.99 19.00
CA PRO A 619 -11.52 42.01 17.65
C PRO A 619 -12.46 43.21 17.43
N THR A 620 -12.06 44.11 16.53
CA THR A 620 -12.86 45.30 16.16
C THR A 620 -13.82 45.07 15.00
N GLY A 621 -13.79 43.88 14.38
CA GLY A 621 -14.63 43.51 13.25
C GLY A 621 -14.81 42.00 13.09
N ASP A 622 -15.68 41.63 12.14
CA ASP A 622 -15.89 40.23 11.75
C ASP A 622 -14.62 39.65 11.12
N VAL A 623 -14.31 38.38 11.40
CA VAL A 623 -13.14 37.68 10.85
C VAL A 623 -13.57 36.69 9.78
N LYS A 624 -12.85 36.66 8.66
CA LYS A 624 -13.11 35.74 7.55
C LYS A 624 -12.23 34.50 7.66
N LEU A 625 -12.84 33.33 7.47
CA LEU A 625 -12.20 32.04 7.46
C LEU A 625 -12.57 31.31 6.16
N PRO A 626 -11.75 31.44 5.10
CA PRO A 626 -11.95 30.71 3.85
C PRO A 626 -11.76 29.21 4.05
N LEU A 627 -12.56 28.40 3.36
CA LEU A 627 -12.52 26.94 3.43
C LEU A 627 -12.09 26.32 2.10
N THR A 628 -11.34 25.23 2.21
CA THR A 628 -11.11 24.27 1.13
C THR A 628 -12.09 23.12 1.30
N LEU A 629 -13.14 23.09 0.47
CA LEU A 629 -14.25 22.14 0.63
C LEU A 629 -13.98 20.74 0.09
N ASN A 630 -13.05 20.57 -0.86
CA ASN A 630 -12.71 19.25 -1.44
C ASN A 630 -13.92 18.40 -1.87
N GLY A 631 -14.98 19.06 -2.38
CA GLY A 631 -16.21 18.42 -2.85
C GLY A 631 -17.26 18.16 -1.76
N ASN A 632 -16.99 18.48 -0.50
CA ASN A 632 -17.95 18.38 0.60
C ASN A 632 -18.73 19.68 0.83
N GLU A 633 -19.79 19.60 1.64
CA GLU A 633 -20.59 20.73 2.07
C GLU A 633 -20.30 21.07 3.54
N PHE A 634 -20.11 22.36 3.83
CA PHE A 634 -20.03 22.84 5.21
C PHE A 634 -21.38 22.69 5.92
N LYS A 635 -21.38 22.19 7.15
CA LYS A 635 -22.59 21.90 7.94
C LYS A 635 -22.78 22.79 9.17
N GLY A 636 -21.76 23.57 9.53
CA GLY A 636 -21.78 24.45 10.69
C GLY A 636 -20.57 24.23 11.58
N ILE A 637 -20.49 25.03 12.64
CA ILE A 637 -19.49 24.89 13.70
C ILE A 637 -20.22 24.38 14.95
N GLU A 638 -19.68 23.33 15.57
CA GLU A 638 -20.28 22.76 16.78
C GLU A 638 -20.40 23.83 17.89
N GLY A 639 -21.59 23.97 18.45
CA GLY A 639 -21.87 24.92 19.54
C GLY A 639 -22.09 26.38 19.13
N LEU A 640 -21.93 26.75 17.86
CA LEU A 640 -22.18 28.13 17.37
C LEU A 640 -23.54 28.24 16.66
N THR A 641 -24.14 29.43 16.77
CA THR A 641 -25.42 29.76 16.13
C THR A 641 -25.21 30.55 14.84
N GLU A 642 -25.62 29.99 13.70
CA GLU A 642 -25.62 30.67 12.40
C GLU A 642 -26.48 31.95 12.44
N GLY A 643 -25.95 33.03 11.90
CA GLY A 643 -26.51 34.38 11.94
C GLY A 643 -25.94 35.26 13.05
N SER A 644 -25.85 34.74 14.29
CA SER A 644 -25.41 35.53 15.46
C SER A 644 -23.94 35.36 15.82
N ASP A 645 -23.43 34.12 15.80
CA ASP A 645 -22.05 33.82 16.16
C ASP A 645 -21.16 33.72 14.92
N CYS A 646 -21.71 33.17 13.84
CA CYS A 646 -21.05 33.09 12.55
C CYS A 646 -22.05 33.24 11.39
N THR A 647 -21.57 33.49 10.17
CA THR A 647 -22.35 33.35 8.95
C THR A 647 -21.52 32.67 7.86
N TYR A 648 -22.13 31.84 7.02
CA TYR A 648 -21.45 31.18 5.89
C TYR A 648 -21.88 31.73 4.53
N ASP A 649 -20.91 32.04 3.66
CA ASP A 649 -21.13 32.35 2.25
C ASP A 649 -20.70 31.15 1.38
N GLU A 650 -21.70 30.47 0.83
CA GLU A 650 -21.52 29.29 -0.03
C GLU A 650 -20.78 29.62 -1.34
N ALA A 651 -20.98 30.82 -1.90
CA ALA A 651 -20.41 31.18 -3.20
C ALA A 651 -18.89 31.36 -3.14
N SER A 652 -18.38 31.84 -2.01
CA SER A 652 -16.95 32.03 -1.73
C SER A 652 -16.37 30.97 -0.80
N ALA A 653 -17.18 29.98 -0.38
CA ALA A 653 -16.83 28.99 0.62
C ALA A 653 -16.16 29.60 1.87
N THR A 654 -16.71 30.70 2.39
CA THR A 654 -16.07 31.47 3.46
C THR A 654 -16.98 31.61 4.67
N ILE A 655 -16.49 31.20 5.84
CA ILE A 655 -17.12 31.48 7.13
C ILE A 655 -16.76 32.91 7.55
N THR A 656 -17.71 33.59 8.18
CA THR A 656 -17.51 34.87 8.84
C THR A 656 -17.82 34.71 10.32
N LEU A 657 -16.79 34.74 11.16
CA LEU A 657 -16.94 34.77 12.61
C LEU A 657 -17.34 36.18 13.04
N LYS A 658 -18.41 36.29 13.83
CA LYS A 658 -18.96 37.59 14.22
C LYS A 658 -18.12 38.25 15.29
N GLN A 659 -17.89 39.55 15.12
CA GLN A 659 -17.13 40.37 16.07
C GLN A 659 -17.63 40.19 17.52
N GLY A 660 -18.96 40.21 17.72
CA GLY A 660 -19.54 40.07 19.07
C GLY A 660 -19.28 38.72 19.72
N TYR A 661 -19.21 37.64 18.93
CA TYR A 661 -18.81 36.31 19.44
C TYR A 661 -17.34 36.30 19.83
N LEU A 662 -16.46 36.81 18.94
CA LEU A 662 -15.03 36.85 19.17
C LEU A 662 -14.66 37.71 20.39
N ALA A 663 -15.25 38.90 20.53
CA ALA A 663 -15.02 39.79 21.67
C ALA A 663 -15.43 39.12 22.99
N LYS A 664 -16.55 38.38 23.00
CA LYS A 664 -16.98 37.61 24.16
C LYS A 664 -15.97 36.52 24.53
N MET A 665 -15.43 35.78 23.55
CA MET A 665 -14.42 34.74 23.81
C MET A 665 -13.11 35.36 24.30
N TYR A 666 -12.70 36.47 23.70
CA TYR A 666 -11.51 37.24 24.07
C TYR A 666 -11.60 37.75 25.52
N GLU A 667 -12.70 38.40 25.88
CA GLU A 667 -12.96 38.88 27.25
C GLU A 667 -13.00 37.72 28.26
N ALA A 668 -13.66 36.61 27.90
CA ALA A 668 -13.76 35.45 28.77
C ALA A 668 -12.40 34.79 29.07
N LYS A 669 -11.46 34.82 28.12
CA LYS A 669 -10.09 34.33 28.34
C LYS A 669 -9.31 35.20 29.33
N GLY A 670 -9.37 36.52 29.15
CA GLY A 670 -8.68 37.49 30.03
C GLY A 670 -7.15 37.44 30.01
N GLY A 671 -6.54 36.74 29.05
CA GLY A 671 -5.09 36.56 28.89
C GLY A 671 -4.74 35.93 27.55
N TYR A 672 -3.46 35.65 27.32
CA TYR A 672 -2.98 35.04 26.07
C TYR A 672 -3.30 33.54 25.98
N GLY A 673 -3.37 33.03 24.75
CA GLY A 673 -3.59 31.62 24.44
C GLY A 673 -4.91 31.36 23.70
N ILE A 674 -5.34 30.10 23.68
CA ILE A 674 -6.53 29.68 22.92
C ILE A 674 -7.78 30.26 23.60
N ILE A 675 -8.57 31.03 22.84
CA ILE A 675 -9.85 31.61 23.28
C ILE A 675 -11.05 30.82 22.77
N ALA A 676 -10.89 30.07 21.68
CA ALA A 676 -11.89 29.16 21.15
C ALA A 676 -11.24 28.01 20.36
N ASP A 677 -11.83 26.82 20.46
CA ASP A 677 -11.59 25.67 19.58
C ASP A 677 -12.88 25.43 18.80
N LEU A 678 -12.86 25.77 17.51
CA LEU A 678 -14.03 25.69 16.64
C LEU A 678 -14.00 24.38 15.86
N THR A 679 -14.86 23.44 16.22
CA THR A 679 -15.02 22.18 15.47
C THR A 679 -15.95 22.39 14.28
N LEU A 680 -15.38 22.55 13.08
CA LEU A 680 -16.09 22.68 11.81
C LEU A 680 -16.54 21.30 11.33
N LYS A 681 -17.85 21.19 11.05
CA LYS A 681 -18.49 19.96 10.54
C LYS A 681 -18.73 20.05 9.04
N PHE A 682 -18.53 18.94 8.35
CA PHE A 682 -18.76 18.80 6.91
C PHE A 682 -19.68 17.62 6.60
N SER A 683 -20.10 17.49 5.34
CA SER A 683 -20.93 16.35 4.90
C SER A 683 -20.22 15.00 4.96
N ALA A 684 -18.88 14.99 4.89
CA ALA A 684 -18.03 13.82 4.94
C ALA A 684 -16.59 14.24 5.31
N GLY A 685 -15.72 13.25 5.55
CA GLY A 685 -14.35 13.47 5.98
C GLY A 685 -14.20 13.71 7.48
N ALA A 686 -12.98 14.02 7.90
CA ALA A 686 -12.68 14.40 9.27
C ALA A 686 -13.22 15.81 9.57
N ASP A 687 -13.59 16.03 10.83
CA ASP A 687 -13.85 17.37 11.33
C ASP A 687 -12.56 18.20 11.32
N TRP A 688 -12.69 19.50 11.06
CA TRP A 688 -11.57 20.44 11.17
C TRP A 688 -11.68 21.22 12.47
N HIS A 689 -10.57 21.34 13.19
CA HIS A 689 -10.47 22.20 14.37
C HIS A 689 -9.80 23.50 13.96
N GLU A 690 -10.47 24.63 14.16
CA GLU A 690 -9.90 25.96 13.99
C GLU A 690 -9.71 26.61 15.37
N TYR A 691 -8.47 26.85 15.75
CA TYR A 691 -8.13 27.51 17.00
C TYR A 691 -8.14 29.03 16.82
N VAL A 692 -8.90 29.74 17.65
CA VAL A 692 -8.77 31.19 17.77
C VAL A 692 -7.89 31.48 18.96
N VAL A 693 -6.80 32.22 18.74
CA VAL A 693 -5.76 32.49 19.74
C VAL A 693 -5.67 33.99 19.97
N HIS A 694 -5.72 34.40 21.22
CA HIS A 694 -5.28 35.72 21.63
C HIS A 694 -3.76 35.68 21.80
N SER A 695 -3.04 36.25 20.84
CA SER A 695 -1.58 36.31 20.88
C SER A 695 -1.09 37.65 21.42
N GLY A 696 0.10 37.67 22.00
CA GLY A 696 0.83 38.88 22.37
C GLY A 696 2.27 38.79 21.91
N THR A 697 3.06 39.83 22.19
CA THR A 697 4.47 39.87 21.81
C THR A 697 5.28 38.81 22.53
N PRO A 698 5.91 37.84 21.82
CA PRO A 698 6.75 36.84 22.45
C PRO A 698 8.01 37.47 23.04
N ALA A 699 8.49 36.94 24.15
CA ALA A 699 9.67 37.44 24.83
C ALA A 699 10.45 36.34 25.55
N VAL A 700 11.73 36.59 25.80
CA VAL A 700 12.52 35.82 26.76
C VAL A 700 11.95 36.06 28.16
N ASN A 701 11.69 35.00 28.93
CA ASN A 701 11.09 35.04 30.27
C ASN A 701 12.07 34.54 31.35
N ALA A 702 13.27 35.11 31.38
CA ALA A 702 14.31 34.71 32.32
C ALA A 702 14.35 35.63 33.55
N THR A 703 14.29 35.06 34.76
CA THR A 703 14.55 35.77 36.02
C THR A 703 15.95 35.45 36.54
N GLY A 704 16.98 35.96 35.88
CA GLY A 704 18.39 35.76 36.26
C GLY A 704 19.28 35.38 35.09
N THR A 705 20.53 35.01 35.39
CA THR A 705 21.49 34.55 34.38
C THR A 705 21.08 33.16 33.88
N VAL A 706 20.87 33.03 32.57
CA VAL A 706 20.64 31.74 31.92
C VAL A 706 21.96 31.29 31.27
N THR A 707 22.47 30.15 31.72
CA THR A 707 23.72 29.58 31.23
C THR A 707 23.54 28.11 30.90
N GLY A 708 24.33 27.61 29.97
CA GLY A 708 24.47 26.20 29.63
C GLY A 708 25.89 25.89 29.17
N THR A 709 26.08 24.73 28.57
CA THR A 709 27.36 24.34 27.95
C THR A 709 27.15 23.92 26.51
N LYS A 710 28.21 23.85 25.70
CA LYS A 710 28.10 23.32 24.32
C LYS A 710 27.57 21.88 24.32
N SER A 711 28.05 21.06 25.26
CA SER A 711 27.69 19.63 25.36
C SER A 711 26.30 19.36 25.94
N GLU A 712 25.76 20.23 26.79
CA GLU A 712 24.42 20.09 27.39
C GLU A 712 23.36 20.92 26.67
N GLY A 713 23.77 21.93 25.91
CA GLY A 713 22.89 22.90 25.28
C GLY A 713 22.57 24.12 26.16
N LEU A 714 21.74 25.02 25.64
CA LEU A 714 21.24 26.22 26.34
C LEU A 714 19.72 26.23 26.34
N THR A 715 19.10 26.09 27.52
CA THR A 715 17.63 26.14 27.66
C THR A 715 17.18 27.52 28.13
N ILE A 716 16.38 28.18 27.30
CA ILE A 716 15.95 29.57 27.46
C ILE A 716 14.45 29.57 27.80
N PRO A 717 14.06 30.07 28.98
CA PRO A 717 12.66 30.27 29.30
C PRO A 717 12.02 31.33 28.39
N MET A 718 10.83 31.03 27.88
CA MET A 718 10.09 31.85 26.92
C MET A 718 8.69 32.18 27.44
N ALA A 719 8.27 33.42 27.24
CA ALA A 719 6.88 33.84 27.22
C ALA A 719 6.44 33.89 25.76
N PHE A 720 5.83 32.82 25.28
CA PHE A 720 5.35 32.71 23.91
C PHE A 720 4.05 33.52 23.69
N ASN A 721 3.30 33.79 24.75
CA ASN A 721 2.09 34.62 24.72
C ASN A 721 1.10 34.20 23.62
N GLY A 722 0.90 32.90 23.44
CA GLY A 722 -0.01 32.33 22.44
C GLY A 722 0.60 32.13 21.06
N ALA A 723 1.74 32.76 20.75
CA ALA A 723 2.39 32.62 19.45
C ALA A 723 3.02 31.24 19.26
N GLU A 724 2.93 30.72 18.03
CA GLU A 724 3.55 29.46 17.64
C GLU A 724 4.82 29.72 16.82
N LEU A 725 5.89 28.99 17.11
CA LEU A 725 7.15 29.13 16.38
C LEU A 725 6.98 28.64 14.94
N LYS A 726 7.45 29.45 13.98
CA LYS A 726 7.51 29.07 12.57
C LYS A 726 8.90 28.57 12.19
N ASN A 727 9.94 29.37 12.41
CA ASN A 727 11.32 29.02 12.08
C ASN A 727 12.35 29.87 12.83
N ILE A 728 13.61 29.45 12.79
CA ILE A 728 14.75 30.18 13.39
C ILE A 728 15.88 30.30 12.37
N THR A 729 16.48 31.49 12.27
CA THR A 729 17.79 31.70 11.64
C THR A 729 18.84 32.03 12.68
N ALA A 730 20.09 31.62 12.47
CA ALA A 730 21.20 31.95 13.36
C ALA A 730 22.28 32.76 12.65
N THR A 731 22.77 33.81 13.30
CA THR A 731 23.88 34.62 12.81
C THR A 731 24.94 34.89 13.87
N GLU A 732 26.21 34.89 13.46
CA GLU A 732 27.37 35.31 14.24
C GLU A 732 28.16 36.36 13.44
N ASN A 733 28.43 37.52 14.04
CA ASN A 733 29.10 38.65 13.35
C ASN A 733 28.43 39.05 12.01
N GLY A 734 27.10 38.90 11.92
CA GLY A 734 26.32 39.18 10.70
C GLY A 734 26.38 38.09 9.62
N ASN A 735 27.12 37.00 9.84
CA ASN A 735 27.16 35.85 8.94
C ASN A 735 26.22 34.75 9.44
N ARG A 736 25.60 34.00 8.52
CA ARG A 736 24.79 32.83 8.87
C ARG A 736 25.68 31.70 9.39
N VAL A 737 25.25 31.04 10.47
CA VAL A 737 25.98 29.94 11.12
C VAL A 737 25.04 28.79 11.54
N GLY A 738 25.62 27.66 11.91
CA GLY A 738 24.93 26.43 12.35
C GLY A 738 24.74 25.40 11.25
N PRO A 739 24.17 24.22 11.58
CA PRO A 739 23.90 23.17 10.62
C PRO A 739 23.09 23.66 9.41
N ASN A 740 23.43 23.16 8.22
CA ASN A 740 22.86 23.54 6.92
C ASN A 740 23.13 24.98 6.43
N SER A 741 23.80 25.82 7.23
CA SER A 741 24.07 27.23 6.89
C SER A 741 24.88 27.45 5.61
N GLY A 742 25.55 26.43 5.07
CA GLY A 742 26.26 26.53 3.79
C GLY A 742 25.34 26.70 2.57
N TRP A 743 24.11 26.19 2.63
CA TRP A 743 23.18 26.17 1.48
C TRP A 743 21.74 26.56 1.85
N TRP A 744 21.38 26.49 3.12
CA TRP A 744 20.05 26.79 3.65
C TRP A 744 20.09 27.88 4.72
N GLN A 745 18.96 28.55 4.95
CA GLN A 745 18.92 29.69 5.87
C GLN A 745 18.36 29.39 7.26
N TYR A 746 17.51 28.37 7.39
CA TYR A 746 16.83 28.05 8.64
C TYR A 746 17.49 26.89 9.36
N LEU A 747 17.44 26.90 10.68
CA LEU A 747 17.83 25.78 11.52
C LEU A 747 16.78 24.66 11.45
N GLN A 748 17.22 23.42 11.68
CA GLN A 748 16.33 22.27 11.77
C GLN A 748 15.75 22.14 13.19
N ASN A 749 14.42 22.03 13.31
CA ASN A 749 13.77 21.71 14.58
C ASN A 749 14.13 20.27 15.02
N SER A 750 14.33 20.08 16.32
CA SER A 750 14.92 18.90 16.96
C SER A 750 16.34 18.50 16.50
N GLY A 751 16.90 19.16 15.49
CA GLY A 751 18.30 18.99 15.09
C GLY A 751 19.22 20.01 15.74
N SER A 752 18.92 21.30 15.57
CA SER A 752 19.73 22.40 16.11
C SER A 752 19.09 23.08 17.32
N PHE A 753 17.77 22.99 17.45
CA PHE A 753 17.02 23.54 18.57
C PHE A 753 15.77 22.70 18.82
N SER A 754 15.15 22.82 19.98
CA SER A 754 13.81 22.28 20.24
C SER A 754 12.96 23.29 21.00
N VAL A 755 11.64 23.21 20.83
CA VAL A 755 10.66 24.05 21.53
C VAL A 755 9.78 23.15 22.38
N HIS A 756 9.56 23.57 23.62
CA HIS A 756 8.57 22.97 24.51
C HIS A 756 7.57 24.05 24.94
N TYR A 757 6.28 23.78 24.77
CA TYR A 757 5.20 24.60 25.34
C TYR A 757 4.69 23.92 26.61
N ASP A 758 4.52 24.70 27.68
CA ASP A 758 4.06 24.14 28.98
C ASP A 758 2.60 23.66 28.92
N SER A 759 1.83 24.14 27.93
CA SER A 759 0.43 23.78 27.71
C SER A 759 0.00 24.08 26.27
N ALA A 760 -1.18 23.58 25.88
CA ALA A 760 -1.81 23.87 24.59
C ALA A 760 -2.06 25.36 24.33
N ASP A 761 -2.14 26.19 25.38
CA ASP A 761 -2.32 27.64 25.25
C ASP A 761 -1.08 28.36 24.69
N ARG A 762 0.07 27.69 24.66
CA ARG A 762 1.34 28.26 24.17
C ARG A 762 1.67 29.61 24.85
N ALA A 763 1.28 29.80 26.10
CA ALA A 763 1.53 31.05 26.83
C ALA A 763 2.99 31.15 27.28
N SER A 764 3.58 30.04 27.74
CA SER A 764 4.95 29.92 28.21
C SER A 764 5.56 28.59 27.80
N GLY A 765 6.89 28.52 27.92
CA GLY A 765 7.63 27.29 27.67
C GLY A 765 9.13 27.54 27.60
N THR A 766 9.85 26.71 26.84
CA THR A 766 11.29 26.83 26.65
C THR A 766 11.70 26.68 25.20
N LEU A 767 12.75 27.42 24.82
CA LEU A 767 13.54 27.17 23.62
C LEU A 767 14.89 26.59 24.06
N THR A 768 15.24 25.41 23.57
CA THR A 768 16.53 24.79 23.85
C THR A 768 17.39 24.81 22.60
N VAL A 769 18.56 25.43 22.68
CA VAL A 769 19.62 25.29 21.67
C VAL A 769 20.35 23.98 21.94
N LEU A 770 20.36 23.08 20.96
CA LEU A 770 20.87 21.72 21.13
C LEU A 770 22.39 21.65 20.88
N PRO A 771 23.09 20.65 21.45
CA PRO A 771 24.52 20.46 21.26
C PRO A 771 24.98 20.47 19.80
N ALA A 772 24.21 19.84 18.91
CA ALA A 772 24.53 19.78 17.48
C ALA A 772 24.60 21.15 16.79
N PHE A 773 23.95 22.20 17.33
CA PHE A 773 24.17 23.57 16.84
C PHE A 773 25.58 24.05 17.17
N PHE A 774 26.05 23.82 18.40
CA PHE A 774 27.36 24.26 18.87
C PHE A 774 28.52 23.43 18.29
N ASP A 775 28.27 22.17 17.94
CA ASP A 775 29.26 21.28 17.32
C ASP A 775 29.51 21.59 15.83
N ASP A 776 28.67 22.42 15.21
CA ASP A 776 28.85 22.83 13.81
C ASP A 776 30.06 23.76 13.66
N GLY A 777 30.97 23.43 12.74
CA GLY A 777 32.23 24.15 12.56
C GLY A 777 32.10 25.61 12.08
N SER A 778 30.90 26.06 11.69
CA SER A 778 30.64 27.48 11.39
C SER A 778 30.34 28.32 12.63
N VAL A 779 30.03 27.69 13.78
CA VAL A 779 29.72 28.37 15.05
C VAL A 779 31.00 28.50 15.88
N THR A 780 31.39 29.72 16.22
CA THR A 780 32.63 29.98 16.97
C THR A 780 32.38 30.61 18.35
N ASP A 781 33.45 30.93 19.07
CA ASP A 781 33.35 31.69 20.31
C ASP A 781 33.05 33.16 19.97
N GLY A 782 31.92 33.67 20.45
CA GLY A 782 31.41 34.95 20.02
C GLY A 782 29.96 35.18 20.39
N ASP A 783 29.40 36.24 19.82
CA ASP A 783 27.99 36.58 19.98
C ASP A 783 27.17 35.97 18.84
N VAL A 784 26.19 35.18 19.23
CA VAL A 784 25.24 34.55 18.31
C VAL A 784 23.85 35.13 18.56
N THR A 785 23.16 35.43 17.46
CA THR A 785 21.76 35.86 17.46
C THR A 785 20.91 34.79 16.80
N PHE A 786 19.92 34.28 17.53
CA PHE A 786 18.80 33.53 16.97
C PHE A 786 17.67 34.50 16.67
N THR A 787 17.30 34.64 15.40
CA THR A 787 16.10 35.37 15.00
C THR A 787 14.97 34.37 14.81
N ILE A 788 14.01 34.40 15.73
CA ILE A 788 12.84 33.54 15.75
C ILE A 788 11.73 34.24 14.97
N THR A 789 11.10 33.54 14.02
CA THR A 789 9.87 33.99 13.36
C THR A 789 8.70 33.14 13.86
N PHE A 790 7.58 33.78 14.18
CA PHE A 790 6.34 33.13 14.63
C PHE A 790 5.31 33.04 13.50
N GLN A 791 4.33 32.17 13.65
CA GLN A 791 3.29 31.92 12.63
C GLN A 791 2.38 33.13 12.38
N ASP A 792 2.22 34.01 13.38
CA ASP A 792 1.51 35.29 13.26
C ASP A 792 2.35 36.39 12.59
N GLY A 793 3.61 36.10 12.24
CA GLY A 793 4.52 37.03 11.56
C GLY A 793 5.38 37.87 12.51
N GLN A 794 5.20 37.75 13.83
CA GLN A 794 6.08 38.41 14.79
C GLN A 794 7.50 37.82 14.74
N THR A 795 8.49 38.61 15.16
CA THR A 795 9.90 38.18 15.25
C THR A 795 10.51 38.53 16.59
N LEU A 796 11.39 37.66 17.10
CA LEU A 796 12.15 37.89 18.33
C LEU A 796 13.61 37.51 18.14
N ASP A 797 14.51 38.45 18.43
CA ASP A 797 15.95 38.18 18.50
C ASP A 797 16.33 37.71 19.91
N VAL A 798 16.99 36.56 19.97
CA VAL A 798 17.53 35.97 21.18
C VAL A 798 19.04 35.90 21.05
N ASN A 799 19.74 36.66 21.89
CA ASN A 799 21.19 36.82 21.83
C ASN A 799 21.86 36.01 22.94
N PHE A 800 22.92 35.27 22.60
CA PHE A 800 23.74 34.58 23.59
C PHE A 800 25.22 34.65 23.21
N ASN A 801 26.08 34.51 24.21
CA ASN A 801 27.53 34.48 24.05
C ASN A 801 28.05 33.06 24.25
N ILE A 802 29.00 32.68 23.40
CA ILE A 802 29.76 31.43 23.49
C ILE A 802 31.19 31.79 23.93
N ALA A 803 31.66 31.18 25.02
CA ALA A 803 33.02 31.38 25.54
C ALA A 803 33.60 30.04 26.04
N GLY A 804 34.45 29.41 25.23
CA GLY A 804 34.93 28.06 25.45
C GLY A 804 33.75 27.08 25.50
N GLU A 805 33.64 26.33 26.60
CA GLU A 805 32.53 25.41 26.84
C GLU A 805 31.26 26.09 27.38
N THR A 806 31.36 27.33 27.85
CA THR A 806 30.24 28.04 28.49
C THR A 806 29.41 28.78 27.44
N VAL A 807 28.09 28.68 27.54
CA VAL A 807 27.14 29.46 26.75
C VAL A 807 26.24 30.25 27.69
N ALA A 808 26.03 31.54 27.44
CA ALA A 808 25.23 32.40 28.31
C ALA A 808 24.30 33.33 27.51
N LEU A 809 23.03 33.37 27.89
CA LEU A 809 22.05 34.32 27.36
C LEU A 809 22.46 35.76 27.71
N LYS A 810 22.26 36.70 26.78
CA LYS A 810 22.62 38.13 26.94
C LYS A 810 21.47 39.01 27.39
#